data_AF-A0A7X7VB09-F1
#
_entry.id   AF-A0A7X7VB09-F1
#
_cell.length_a   1.000
_cell.length_b   1.000
_cell.length_c   1.000
_cell.angle_alpha   90.00
_cell.angle_beta   90.00
_cell.angle_gamma   90.00
#
_symmetry.space_group_name_H-M   'P 1'
#
loop_
_entity.id
_entity.type
_entity.pdbx_description
1 polymer ?
#
loop_
_entity_poly.entity_id
_entity_poly.type
_entity_poly.pdbx_seq_one_letter_code
_entity_poly.pdbx_strand_id
1 'polypeptide(L)'
;MGSSVTKRVLAASALVLFTVLLAGPAAGAQAGEKAVKPKLPEKFRAWLEDEVEYIISPMERDVFLKLQSDRERDLFIEAFWKQRDPNPGTPENEFKTEHERRLAHADRYLGRDAPRPGRRTDRGRMYIILGEPHDIQRFEGKSSTYDAEVWFYQGLTNVGLPAGFNLVFFRPDGRGEYRLYSPVGDGPMALLSGWFGGPEYATAYNKLREIEPSLAAVSLSLIPGESGMVSSRPTMSSDILLQRIATTPARTVEARYAQKFLQYKDIVDVEYTANYLESDSLIKVFRDPSGFYFVHYAVEPRRLSVNLYNGEYSTTLQVNGRVTGAGGRLVHQFDKTVALKLTAEQMSGAERAPFDFQDLFPLVGGDYELSVLIKNEASKEFTSVERTLRIPQSGAAVELAQPLLGYRALRLEPAARRMKAFRIGPFQVYAQPGRIFTKSDTLAVVFQLNNLSPELAASGEVRVAFLKDGQPFRETRRKPAEYPDLPVALEETALADFPPAHYEVRVSVANGGTEVVAASEEFDLTFAEAVPRPWSSSRILPDAGDPAYAEIIGAQLFNLGRLDEARVFLERAFERKPGSEETAGNLARVHLALGDAAAAVRALTPFVEPARTARYETCVIAAEALLKVGQPARAGELVDRAVAHYGVNASLMNLLGDCYLAQGKTGEALAAFAKSLELSPDQPAIRDKVEAIKKRK
;
A
#
# COMPACT_ATOMS: atom_id res chain seq x y z
N MET A 1 68.48 37.69 45.41
CA MET A 1 68.56 37.82 43.93
C MET A 1 67.29 37.22 43.34
N GLY A 2 66.77 37.77 42.23
CA GLY A 2 65.65 37.25 41.41
C GLY A 2 64.37 36.81 42.15
N SER A 3 63.29 37.62 42.26
CA SER A 3 62.25 37.85 41.22
C SER A 3 61.61 36.56 40.67
N SER A 4 60.29 36.32 40.74
CA SER A 4 59.16 37.04 41.39
C SER A 4 57.98 36.05 41.47
N VAL A 5 57.33 35.79 42.62
CA VAL A 5 56.26 36.59 43.24
C VAL A 5 55.05 36.78 42.30
N THR A 6 53.81 36.29 42.55
CA THR A 6 53.20 35.35 43.54
C THR A 6 51.91 34.73 42.88
N LYS A 7 50.90 34.03 43.46
CA LYS A 7 50.35 33.83 44.83
C LYS A 7 49.33 32.65 44.84
N ARG A 8 49.33 31.82 45.91
CA ARG A 8 48.23 31.02 46.57
C ARG A 8 47.22 30.21 45.70
N VAL A 9 46.99 28.89 45.86
CA VAL A 9 46.57 28.06 47.04
C VAL A 9 45.12 28.38 47.46
N LEU A 10 44.15 27.46 47.65
CA LEU A 10 44.09 26.00 48.01
C LEU A 10 43.47 25.13 46.86
N ALA A 11 43.23 23.80 46.93
CA ALA A 11 43.31 22.77 48.00
C ALA A 11 43.76 21.40 47.45
N ALA A 12 44.00 20.41 48.33
CA ALA A 12 44.48 19.08 47.96
C ALA A 12 43.37 18.00 47.93
N SER A 13 43.50 17.04 47.01
CA SER A 13 42.97 15.67 47.08
C SER A 13 43.74 14.77 46.11
N ALA A 14 43.83 13.47 46.40
CA ALA A 14 44.79 12.57 45.75
C ALA A 14 44.37 12.13 44.33
N LEU A 15 45.36 11.97 43.45
CA LEU A 15 45.17 11.45 42.09
C LEU A 15 45.21 9.91 42.09
N VAL A 16 44.06 9.27 41.84
CA VAL A 16 43.97 7.87 41.42
C VAL A 16 43.13 7.81 40.15
N LEU A 17 43.67 7.21 39.10
CA LEU A 17 43.03 7.12 37.79
C LEU A 17 41.97 6.00 37.80
N PHE A 18 40.73 6.32 38.20
CA PHE A 18 39.66 5.34 38.27
C PHE A 18 38.97 5.18 36.91
N THR A 19 39.14 4.03 36.27
CA THR A 19 38.35 3.62 35.10
C THR A 19 36.90 3.39 35.52
N VAL A 20 35.96 4.13 34.94
CA VAL A 20 34.53 3.94 35.19
C VAL A 20 34.08 2.65 34.52
N LEU A 21 33.98 1.56 35.29
CA LEU A 21 33.30 0.34 34.86
C LEU A 21 31.79 0.58 34.76
N LEU A 22 31.20 0.12 33.66
CA LEU A 22 29.75 0.02 33.50
C LEU A 22 29.20 -1.08 34.42
N ALA A 23 28.61 -0.68 35.55
CA ALA A 23 27.88 -1.55 36.46
C ALA A 23 26.41 -1.10 36.54
N GLY A 24 25.59 -1.60 35.62
CA GLY A 24 24.15 -1.38 35.66
C GLY A 24 23.50 -2.15 36.82
N PRO A 25 22.51 -1.57 37.54
CA PRO A 25 21.74 -2.32 38.53
C PRO A 25 20.96 -3.43 37.83
N ALA A 26 20.91 -4.60 38.45
CA ALA A 26 20.37 -5.81 37.82
C ALA A 26 18.87 -5.65 37.48
N ALA A 27 18.57 -5.51 36.19
CA ALA A 27 17.24 -5.77 35.68
C ALA A 27 16.94 -7.25 35.91
N GLY A 28 16.01 -7.53 36.83
CA GLY A 28 15.53 -8.89 37.05
C GLY A 28 14.92 -9.41 35.75
N ALA A 29 15.58 -10.38 35.13
CA ALA A 29 15.10 -10.98 33.89
C ALA A 29 13.82 -11.78 34.18
N GLN A 30 12.67 -11.10 34.09
CA GLN A 30 11.44 -11.77 33.69
C GLN A 30 11.76 -12.47 32.39
N ALA A 31 11.84 -13.80 32.45
CA ALA A 31 11.95 -14.63 31.26
C ALA A 31 10.67 -14.40 30.47
N GLY A 32 10.73 -13.51 29.47
CA GLY A 32 9.63 -13.30 28.56
C GLY A 32 9.30 -14.65 27.94
N GLU A 33 8.11 -15.16 28.25
CA GLU A 33 7.62 -16.38 27.64
C GLU A 33 7.72 -16.18 26.14
N LYS A 34 8.55 -17.00 25.47
CA LYS A 34 8.54 -17.07 24.02
C LYS A 34 7.17 -17.59 23.64
N ALA A 35 6.24 -16.68 23.36
CA ALA A 35 4.86 -16.96 23.04
C ALA A 35 4.84 -18.11 22.03
N VAL A 36 4.41 -19.28 22.50
CA VAL A 36 4.51 -20.52 21.73
C VAL A 36 3.60 -20.33 20.54
N LYS A 37 4.18 -20.07 19.36
CA LYS A 37 3.41 -19.88 18.13
C LYS A 37 2.42 -21.04 18.04
N PRO A 38 1.09 -20.79 18.10
CA PRO A 38 0.12 -21.87 18.21
C PRO A 38 0.32 -22.79 17.00
N LYS A 39 0.53 -24.08 17.27
CA LYS A 39 0.80 -25.06 16.22
C LYS A 39 -0.38 -25.04 15.25
N LEU A 40 -0.10 -24.73 13.99
CA LEU A 40 -1.11 -24.56 12.93
C LEU A 40 -2.08 -25.75 12.96
N PRO A 41 -3.41 -25.53 13.12
CA PRO A 41 -4.36 -26.63 13.23
C PRO A 41 -4.34 -27.52 11.98
N GLU A 42 -4.60 -28.81 12.18
CA GLU A 42 -4.28 -29.84 11.18
C GLU A 42 -4.94 -29.61 9.81
N LYS A 43 -6.19 -29.09 9.79
CA LYS A 43 -6.88 -28.63 8.57
C LYS A 43 -6.02 -27.66 7.75
N PHE A 44 -5.50 -26.62 8.39
CA PHE A 44 -4.73 -25.56 7.75
C PHE A 44 -3.31 -26.00 7.40
N ARG A 45 -2.74 -26.95 8.16
CA ARG A 45 -1.47 -27.60 7.81
C ARG A 45 -1.62 -28.49 6.57
N ALA A 46 -2.63 -29.35 6.53
CA ALA A 46 -2.93 -30.21 5.38
C ALA A 46 -3.21 -29.38 4.11
N TRP A 47 -3.98 -28.30 4.21
CA TRP A 47 -4.17 -27.38 3.09
C TRP A 47 -2.82 -26.82 2.59
N LEU A 48 -2.03 -26.23 3.48
CA LEU A 48 -0.78 -25.53 3.14
C LEU A 48 0.33 -26.45 2.59
N GLU A 49 0.39 -27.70 3.06
CA GLU A 49 1.47 -28.64 2.78
C GLU A 49 1.06 -29.72 1.77
N ASP A 50 -0.17 -30.23 1.81
CA ASP A 50 -0.61 -31.33 0.95
C ASP A 50 -1.53 -30.89 -0.20
N GLU A 51 -2.28 -29.79 -0.07
CA GLU A 51 -3.15 -29.29 -1.16
C GLU A 51 -2.44 -28.25 -2.04
N VAL A 52 -1.90 -27.16 -1.47
CA VAL A 52 -1.46 -25.98 -2.25
C VAL A 52 0.07 -25.79 -2.36
N GLU A 53 0.90 -26.67 -1.82
CA GLU A 53 2.35 -26.43 -1.65
C GLU A 53 3.11 -26.02 -2.93
N TYR A 54 2.72 -26.55 -4.10
CA TYR A 54 3.35 -26.20 -5.38
C TYR A 54 2.73 -25.01 -6.12
N ILE A 55 1.59 -24.50 -5.64
CA ILE A 55 0.85 -23.39 -6.27
C ILE A 55 0.72 -22.14 -5.38
N ILE A 56 1.12 -22.23 -4.11
CA ILE A 56 1.21 -21.10 -3.18
C ILE A 56 2.58 -20.41 -3.31
N SER A 57 2.57 -19.09 -3.45
CA SER A 57 3.78 -18.28 -3.47
C SER A 57 4.41 -18.16 -2.06
N PRO A 58 5.71 -17.82 -1.97
CA PRO A 58 6.35 -17.55 -0.68
C PRO A 58 5.66 -16.44 0.14
N MET A 59 5.07 -15.44 -0.54
CA MET A 59 4.37 -14.32 0.08
C MET A 59 3.02 -14.75 0.69
N GLU A 60 2.21 -15.50 -0.05
CA GLU A 60 0.96 -16.06 0.45
C GLU A 60 1.21 -16.99 1.64
N ARG A 61 2.26 -17.82 1.59
CA ARG A 61 2.66 -18.72 2.67
C ARG A 61 3.09 -17.97 3.94
N ASP A 62 3.90 -16.93 3.82
CA ASP A 62 4.31 -16.08 4.94
C ASP A 62 3.12 -15.32 5.56
N VAL A 63 2.22 -14.78 4.74
CA VAL A 63 0.97 -14.15 5.21
C VAL A 63 0.08 -15.15 5.96
N PHE A 64 -0.20 -16.31 5.38
CA PHE A 64 -1.07 -17.32 5.99
C PHE A 64 -0.58 -17.78 7.36
N LEU A 65 0.75 -17.91 7.52
CA LEU A 65 1.42 -18.24 8.78
C LEU A 65 1.45 -17.08 9.81
N LYS A 66 1.03 -15.87 9.43
CA LYS A 66 0.85 -14.71 10.32
C LYS A 66 -0.60 -14.50 10.79
N LEU A 67 -1.58 -15.13 10.13
CA LEU A 67 -2.98 -15.11 10.57
C LEU A 67 -3.12 -15.82 11.92
N GLN A 68 -3.97 -15.30 12.81
CA GLN A 68 -4.04 -15.75 14.21
C GLN A 68 -5.21 -16.71 14.44
N SER A 69 -6.38 -16.38 13.89
CA SER A 69 -7.63 -17.12 14.03
C SER A 69 -7.91 -18.03 12.83
N ASP A 70 -8.74 -19.05 13.07
CA ASP A 70 -9.16 -19.98 12.02
C ASP A 70 -10.10 -19.32 11.00
N ARG A 71 -10.88 -18.31 11.43
CA ARG A 71 -11.73 -17.51 10.53
C ARG A 71 -10.91 -16.72 9.52
N GLU A 72 -9.81 -16.08 9.95
CA GLU A 72 -8.89 -15.39 9.03
C GLU A 72 -8.28 -16.37 8.02
N ARG A 73 -7.91 -17.58 8.46
CA ARG A 73 -7.34 -18.62 7.60
C ARG A 73 -8.35 -19.12 6.57
N ASP A 74 -9.58 -19.40 6.96
CA ASP A 74 -10.63 -19.83 6.03
C ASP A 74 -10.94 -18.77 4.96
N LEU A 75 -11.03 -17.50 5.34
CA LEU A 75 -11.19 -16.38 4.40
C LEU A 75 -9.98 -16.20 3.47
N PHE A 76 -8.77 -16.50 3.94
CA PHE A 76 -7.58 -16.48 3.10
C PHE A 76 -7.59 -17.61 2.07
N ILE A 77 -8.11 -18.80 2.43
CA ILE A 77 -8.25 -19.95 1.52
C ILE A 77 -9.28 -19.64 0.43
N GLU A 78 -10.41 -19.00 0.77
CA GLU A 78 -11.39 -18.52 -0.20
C GLU A 78 -10.75 -17.52 -1.18
N ALA A 79 -10.04 -16.51 -0.66
CA ALA A 79 -9.31 -15.53 -1.47
C ALA A 79 -8.27 -16.18 -2.38
N PHE A 80 -7.50 -17.14 -1.87
CA PHE A 80 -6.44 -17.85 -2.60
C PHE A 80 -6.95 -18.57 -3.86
N TRP A 81 -8.10 -19.22 -3.77
CA TRP A 81 -8.75 -19.87 -4.91
C TRP A 81 -9.39 -18.84 -5.86
N LYS A 82 -10.05 -17.81 -5.31
CA LYS A 82 -10.68 -16.74 -6.11
C LYS A 82 -9.69 -15.96 -6.97
N GLN A 83 -8.46 -15.74 -6.50
CA GLN A 83 -7.38 -15.12 -7.28
C GLN A 83 -6.76 -16.04 -8.34
N ARG A 84 -7.17 -17.32 -8.39
CA ARG A 84 -6.79 -18.33 -9.40
C ARG A 84 -7.96 -18.73 -10.30
N ASP A 85 -9.11 -18.08 -10.14
CA ASP A 85 -10.35 -18.38 -10.86
C ASP A 85 -10.28 -17.88 -12.31
N PRO A 86 -10.35 -18.76 -13.33
CA PRO A 86 -10.32 -18.34 -14.73
C PRO A 86 -11.63 -17.68 -15.18
N ASN A 87 -12.74 -17.96 -14.49
CA ASN A 87 -14.09 -17.63 -14.93
C ASN A 87 -15.03 -17.37 -13.73
N PRO A 88 -14.90 -16.24 -12.99
CA PRO A 88 -15.71 -15.94 -11.81
C PRO A 88 -17.24 -15.78 -12.02
N GLY A 89 -17.75 -16.09 -13.23
CA GLY A 89 -19.17 -16.15 -13.56
C GLY A 89 -19.80 -17.55 -13.42
N THR A 90 -19.00 -18.61 -13.24
CA THR A 90 -19.50 -19.96 -12.92
C THR A 90 -19.60 -20.18 -11.40
N PRO A 91 -20.46 -21.11 -10.93
CA PRO A 91 -20.52 -21.47 -9.50
C PRO A 91 -19.33 -22.30 -9.00
N GLU A 92 -18.50 -22.82 -9.90
CA GLU A 92 -17.38 -23.73 -9.61
C GLU A 92 -16.09 -23.21 -10.24
N ASN A 93 -15.08 -22.96 -9.41
CA ASN A 93 -13.75 -22.52 -9.82
C ASN A 93 -13.03 -23.64 -10.61
N GLU A 94 -12.92 -23.51 -11.94
CA GLU A 94 -12.44 -24.62 -12.76
C GLU A 94 -10.96 -24.93 -12.55
N PHE A 95 -10.14 -23.93 -12.18
CA PHE A 95 -8.73 -24.14 -11.81
C PHE A 95 -8.58 -25.03 -10.57
N LYS A 96 -9.38 -24.79 -9.53
CA LYS A 96 -9.38 -25.61 -8.31
C LYS A 96 -9.78 -27.05 -8.64
N THR A 97 -10.85 -27.25 -9.40
CA THR A 97 -11.31 -28.60 -9.80
C THR A 97 -10.25 -29.35 -10.63
N GLU A 98 -9.56 -28.68 -11.55
CA GLU A 98 -8.45 -29.26 -12.31
C GLU A 98 -7.23 -29.56 -11.41
N HIS A 99 -6.90 -28.67 -10.46
CA HIS A 99 -5.81 -28.90 -9.50
C HIS A 99 -6.08 -30.09 -8.57
N GLU A 100 -7.31 -30.24 -8.08
CA GLU A 100 -7.76 -31.41 -7.32
C GLU A 100 -7.70 -32.69 -8.17
N ARG A 101 -8.10 -32.65 -9.45
CA ARG A 101 -7.90 -33.76 -10.40
C ARG A 101 -6.43 -34.15 -10.51
N ARG A 102 -5.51 -33.17 -10.60
CA ARG A 102 -4.06 -33.43 -10.69
C ARG A 102 -3.48 -34.05 -9.43
N LEU A 103 -3.86 -33.58 -8.24
CA LEU A 103 -3.47 -34.19 -6.97
C LEU A 103 -3.91 -35.65 -6.90
N ALA A 104 -5.18 -35.93 -7.23
CA ALA A 104 -5.74 -37.28 -7.24
C ALA A 104 -5.09 -38.19 -8.29
N HIS A 105 -4.76 -37.68 -9.48
CA HIS A 105 -3.99 -38.41 -10.49
C HIS A 105 -2.59 -38.75 -9.97
N ALA A 106 -1.87 -37.77 -9.44
CA ALA A 106 -0.50 -37.94 -8.96
C ALA A 106 -0.41 -39.05 -7.91
N ASP A 107 -1.26 -39.03 -6.88
CA ASP A 107 -1.29 -40.07 -5.84
C ASP A 107 -1.67 -41.46 -6.38
N ARG A 108 -2.63 -41.55 -7.31
CA ARG A 108 -3.14 -42.83 -7.83
C ARG A 108 -2.21 -43.54 -8.82
N TYR A 109 -1.36 -42.78 -9.53
CA TYR A 109 -0.55 -43.31 -10.62
C TYR A 109 0.96 -43.07 -10.46
N LEU A 110 1.38 -41.91 -9.97
CA LEU A 110 2.81 -41.50 -9.98
C LEU A 110 3.57 -41.88 -8.71
N GLY A 111 2.87 -42.17 -7.60
CA GLY A 111 3.44 -42.57 -6.31
C GLY A 111 3.71 -44.06 -6.10
N ARG A 112 3.35 -44.94 -7.06
CA ARG A 112 3.36 -46.41 -6.86
C ARG A 112 4.74 -47.00 -6.56
N ASP A 113 5.80 -46.33 -7.04
CA ASP A 113 7.20 -46.76 -6.93
C ASP A 113 7.93 -46.09 -5.74
N ALA A 114 7.22 -45.30 -4.91
CA ALA A 114 7.81 -44.39 -3.95
C ALA A 114 7.36 -44.69 -2.50
N PRO A 115 8.20 -44.39 -1.49
CA PRO A 115 7.83 -44.51 -0.07
C PRO A 115 6.97 -43.33 0.43
N ARG A 116 6.54 -42.44 -0.47
CA ARG A 116 5.82 -41.19 -0.21
C ARG A 116 4.62 -41.09 -1.17
N PRO A 117 3.53 -40.36 -0.82
CA PRO A 117 2.40 -40.13 -1.72
C PRO A 117 2.85 -39.62 -3.10
N GLY A 118 2.06 -39.87 -4.14
CA GLY A 118 2.44 -39.51 -5.50
C GLY A 118 2.64 -38.01 -5.72
N ARG A 119 1.84 -37.15 -5.07
CA ARG A 119 2.08 -35.70 -5.01
C ARG A 119 3.45 -35.35 -4.39
N ARG A 120 3.98 -36.23 -3.54
CA ARG A 120 5.35 -36.27 -2.99
C ARG A 120 6.46 -36.44 -4.03
N THR A 121 6.21 -37.09 -5.17
CA THR A 121 7.25 -37.48 -6.15
C THR A 121 7.57 -36.36 -7.15
N ASP A 122 8.74 -36.41 -7.79
CA ASP A 122 9.13 -35.42 -8.80
C ASP A 122 8.19 -35.44 -10.02
N ARG A 123 7.78 -36.64 -10.48
CA ARG A 123 6.74 -36.80 -11.52
C ARG A 123 5.43 -36.16 -11.10
N GLY A 124 4.97 -36.43 -9.86
CA GLY A 124 3.73 -35.87 -9.33
C GLY A 124 3.77 -34.34 -9.22
N ARG A 125 4.87 -33.78 -8.70
CA ARG A 125 5.10 -32.33 -8.63
C ARG A 125 4.99 -31.67 -10.01
N MET A 126 5.62 -32.25 -11.02
CA MET A 126 5.58 -31.68 -12.38
C MET A 126 4.20 -31.85 -13.04
N TYR A 127 3.52 -32.99 -12.84
CA TYR A 127 2.13 -33.19 -13.29
C TYR A 127 1.16 -32.20 -12.62
N ILE A 128 1.35 -31.86 -11.34
CA ILE A 128 0.53 -30.85 -10.65
C ILE A 128 0.76 -29.45 -11.25
N ILE A 129 2.02 -29.05 -11.41
CA ILE A 129 2.40 -27.72 -11.92
C ILE A 129 1.97 -27.53 -13.38
N LEU A 130 2.33 -28.46 -14.27
CA LEU A 130 2.15 -28.31 -15.73
C LEU A 130 0.86 -28.94 -16.25
N GLY A 131 0.29 -29.90 -15.53
CA GLY A 131 -0.77 -30.76 -16.03
C GLY A 131 -0.25 -31.94 -16.83
N GLU A 132 -1.13 -32.51 -17.64
CA GLU A 132 -0.88 -33.70 -18.44
C GLU A 132 0.10 -33.43 -19.59
N PRO A 133 1.17 -34.23 -19.76
CA PRO A 133 2.09 -34.08 -20.90
C PRO A 133 1.40 -34.48 -22.21
N HIS A 134 1.91 -33.95 -23.32
CA HIS A 134 1.41 -34.20 -24.67
C HIS A 134 1.84 -35.57 -25.23
N ASP A 135 2.98 -36.08 -24.78
CA ASP A 135 3.50 -37.42 -25.09
C ASP A 135 4.31 -37.94 -23.88
N ILE A 136 4.35 -39.27 -23.69
CA ILE A 136 5.19 -39.94 -22.70
C ILE A 136 5.87 -41.15 -23.35
N GLN A 137 7.17 -41.00 -23.62
CA GLN A 137 8.02 -42.07 -24.13
C GLN A 137 8.63 -42.82 -22.93
N ARG A 138 8.54 -44.16 -22.94
CA ARG A 138 9.03 -45.02 -21.85
C ARG A 138 10.19 -45.89 -22.31
N PHE A 139 11.23 -45.92 -21.49
CA PHE A 139 12.47 -46.64 -21.70
C PHE A 139 12.66 -47.58 -20.51
N GLU A 140 11.87 -48.65 -20.45
CA GLU A 140 11.84 -49.57 -19.30
C GLU A 140 12.42 -50.95 -19.64
N GLY A 141 13.03 -51.62 -18.65
CA GLY A 141 13.43 -53.03 -18.74
C GLY A 141 14.61 -53.33 -19.68
N LYS A 142 15.43 -52.32 -20.02
CA LYS A 142 16.59 -52.46 -20.91
C LYS A 142 17.85 -52.80 -20.12
N SER A 143 18.79 -53.55 -20.73
CA SER A 143 20.03 -53.98 -20.06
C SER A 143 21.11 -52.90 -20.00
N SER A 144 21.05 -51.89 -20.89
CA SER A 144 22.13 -50.92 -21.14
C SER A 144 21.76 -49.46 -20.82
N THR A 145 20.53 -49.22 -20.33
CA THR A 145 20.07 -47.94 -19.80
C THR A 145 19.29 -48.19 -18.51
N TYR A 146 19.21 -47.18 -17.64
CA TYR A 146 18.26 -47.22 -16.52
C TYR A 146 16.84 -46.96 -17.01
N ASP A 147 15.84 -47.36 -16.20
CA ASP A 147 14.43 -47.06 -16.49
C ASP A 147 14.21 -45.54 -16.54
N ALA A 148 13.64 -45.04 -17.64
CA ALA A 148 13.38 -43.62 -17.84
C ALA A 148 12.02 -43.34 -18.51
N GLU A 149 11.39 -42.21 -18.14
CA GLU A 149 10.25 -41.62 -18.85
C GLU A 149 10.66 -40.24 -19.39
N VAL A 150 10.33 -39.97 -20.66
CA VAL A 150 10.49 -38.65 -21.30
C VAL A 150 9.10 -38.10 -21.58
N TRP A 151 8.76 -37.01 -20.89
CA TRP A 151 7.46 -36.35 -20.97
C TRP A 151 7.58 -35.08 -21.82
N PHE A 152 6.83 -34.98 -22.91
CA PHE A 152 6.86 -33.80 -23.79
C PHE A 152 5.75 -32.81 -23.44
N TYR A 153 6.09 -31.51 -23.44
CA TYR A 153 5.16 -30.41 -23.23
C TYR A 153 5.33 -29.36 -24.34
N GLN A 154 4.22 -28.75 -24.77
CA GLN A 154 4.21 -27.65 -25.74
C GLN A 154 3.06 -26.68 -25.43
N GLY A 155 3.06 -25.51 -26.07
CA GLY A 155 1.95 -24.53 -25.99
C GLY A 155 1.91 -23.67 -24.72
N LEU A 156 2.84 -23.86 -23.77
CA LEU A 156 2.89 -23.14 -22.49
C LEU A 156 3.64 -21.79 -22.56
N THR A 157 3.68 -21.15 -23.72
CA THR A 157 4.37 -19.86 -23.92
C THR A 157 3.68 -18.70 -23.20
N ASN A 158 2.36 -18.80 -23.00
CA ASN A 158 1.56 -17.86 -22.20
C ASN A 158 2.03 -17.73 -20.74
N VAL A 159 2.68 -18.77 -20.19
CA VAL A 159 3.24 -18.78 -18.83
C VAL A 159 4.78 -18.67 -18.80
N GLY A 160 5.38 -18.17 -19.89
CA GLY A 160 6.81 -17.85 -19.98
C GLY A 160 7.76 -19.04 -20.19
N LEU A 161 7.21 -20.20 -20.59
CA LEU A 161 7.96 -21.41 -20.91
C LEU A 161 8.25 -21.51 -22.44
N PRO A 162 9.19 -22.37 -22.88
CA PRO A 162 9.46 -22.59 -24.30
C PRO A 162 8.25 -23.11 -25.09
N ALA A 163 8.26 -22.91 -26.41
CA ALA A 163 7.19 -23.38 -27.30
C ALA A 163 6.98 -24.90 -27.26
N GLY A 164 8.07 -25.65 -27.08
CA GLY A 164 8.07 -27.06 -26.71
C GLY A 164 9.30 -27.38 -25.86
N PHE A 165 9.18 -28.33 -24.94
CA PHE A 165 10.26 -28.82 -24.08
C PHE A 165 9.95 -30.22 -23.54
N ASN A 166 10.97 -30.88 -23.01
CA ASN A 166 10.87 -32.20 -22.38
C ASN A 166 11.11 -32.10 -20.87
N LEU A 167 10.55 -33.04 -20.11
CA LEU A 167 11.03 -33.41 -18.80
C LEU A 167 11.47 -34.87 -18.85
N VAL A 168 12.65 -35.16 -18.32
CA VAL A 168 13.17 -36.53 -18.23
C VAL A 168 13.11 -36.94 -16.77
N PHE A 169 12.58 -38.14 -16.51
CA PHE A 169 12.58 -38.77 -15.20
C PHE A 169 13.27 -40.13 -15.31
N PHE A 170 14.11 -40.49 -14.34
CA PHE A 170 14.85 -41.75 -14.36
C PHE A 170 14.91 -42.39 -12.98
N ARG A 171 15.16 -43.71 -12.92
CA ARG A 171 15.47 -44.43 -11.67
C ARG A 171 16.99 -44.59 -11.51
N PRO A 172 17.66 -43.82 -10.63
CA PRO A 172 19.05 -44.09 -10.26
C PRO A 172 19.21 -45.54 -9.80
N ASP A 173 20.33 -46.17 -10.15
CA ASP A 173 20.64 -47.57 -9.85
C ASP A 173 19.57 -48.60 -10.29
N GLY A 174 18.60 -48.19 -11.13
CA GLY A 174 17.54 -49.03 -11.66
C GLY A 174 16.49 -49.46 -10.62
N ARG A 175 16.38 -48.76 -9.47
CA ARG A 175 15.46 -49.14 -8.39
C ARG A 175 14.87 -47.93 -7.67
N GLY A 176 13.66 -48.09 -7.13
CA GLY A 176 12.99 -47.07 -6.34
C GLY A 176 12.24 -46.03 -7.18
N GLU A 177 12.08 -44.83 -6.61
CA GLU A 177 11.30 -43.76 -7.23
C GLU A 177 12.00 -43.11 -8.43
N TYR A 178 11.20 -42.74 -9.42
CA TYR A 178 11.63 -41.89 -10.53
C TYR A 178 11.95 -40.47 -10.04
N ARG A 179 13.15 -39.97 -10.36
CA ARG A 179 13.65 -38.63 -10.00
C ARG A 179 13.76 -37.76 -11.25
N LEU A 180 13.62 -36.45 -11.09
CA LEU A 180 13.80 -35.47 -12.16
C LEU A 180 15.28 -35.41 -12.58
N TYR A 181 15.55 -35.53 -13.88
CA TYR A 181 16.88 -35.41 -14.48
C TYR A 181 17.23 -33.95 -14.81
N SER A 182 18.41 -33.50 -14.35
CA SER A 182 19.09 -32.30 -14.84
C SER A 182 20.18 -32.71 -15.84
N PRO A 183 20.19 -32.18 -17.08
CA PRO A 183 21.30 -32.37 -18.00
C PRO A 183 22.65 -31.94 -17.42
N VAL A 184 22.68 -30.90 -16.58
CA VAL A 184 23.91 -30.36 -15.97
C VAL A 184 24.32 -31.15 -14.72
N GLY A 185 23.36 -31.47 -13.86
CA GLY A 185 23.59 -32.12 -12.56
C GLY A 185 23.82 -33.63 -12.64
N ASP A 186 23.07 -34.34 -13.50
CA ASP A 186 23.12 -35.79 -13.64
C ASP A 186 23.93 -36.20 -14.89
N GLY A 187 23.60 -35.61 -16.05
CA GLY A 187 24.26 -35.84 -17.34
C GLY A 187 24.00 -37.23 -17.98
N PRO A 188 24.35 -37.44 -19.27
CA PRO A 188 23.93 -38.62 -20.03
C PRO A 188 24.44 -39.96 -19.46
N MET A 189 25.51 -39.94 -18.68
CA MET A 189 26.04 -41.08 -17.94
C MET A 189 25.06 -41.61 -16.88
N ALA A 190 24.24 -40.75 -16.26
CA ALA A 190 23.24 -41.14 -15.26
C ALA A 190 22.06 -41.92 -15.86
N LEU A 191 21.95 -41.96 -17.20
CA LEU A 191 20.94 -42.73 -17.94
C LEU A 191 21.47 -44.10 -18.41
N LEU A 192 22.77 -44.36 -18.29
CA LEU A 192 23.45 -45.58 -18.76
C LEU A 192 23.71 -46.56 -17.60
N SER A 193 23.17 -47.77 -17.68
CA SER A 193 23.46 -48.83 -16.70
C SER A 193 24.87 -49.41 -16.92
N GLY A 194 25.63 -49.58 -15.84
CA GLY A 194 26.98 -50.16 -15.91
C GLY A 194 28.02 -49.27 -16.63
N TRP A 195 27.85 -47.95 -16.57
CA TRP A 195 28.81 -47.00 -17.15
C TRP A 195 30.11 -46.91 -16.33
N PHE A 196 31.25 -47.19 -16.98
CA PHE A 196 32.60 -47.09 -16.38
C PHE A 196 33.47 -45.97 -17.00
N GLY A 197 32.95 -45.20 -17.96
CA GLY A 197 33.72 -44.25 -18.78
C GLY A 197 33.97 -42.86 -18.17
N GLY A 198 33.86 -42.71 -16.85
CA GLY A 198 34.09 -41.42 -16.16
C GLY A 198 33.03 -40.34 -16.45
N PRO A 199 33.25 -39.09 -16.01
CA PRO A 199 32.26 -38.00 -16.09
C PRO A 199 32.20 -37.31 -17.47
N GLU A 200 32.61 -37.97 -18.55
CA GLU A 200 32.73 -37.34 -19.87
C GLU A 200 31.40 -37.30 -20.63
N TYR A 201 30.71 -36.15 -20.55
CA TYR A 201 29.43 -35.89 -21.24
C TYR A 201 29.41 -36.33 -22.72
N ALA A 202 30.47 -36.03 -23.48
CA ALA A 202 30.54 -36.35 -24.92
C ALA A 202 30.63 -37.87 -25.16
N THR A 203 31.43 -38.58 -24.38
CA THR A 203 31.65 -40.03 -24.49
C THR A 203 30.38 -40.79 -24.06
N ALA A 204 29.75 -40.34 -22.97
CA ALA A 204 28.47 -40.87 -22.50
C ALA A 204 27.32 -40.59 -23.49
N TYR A 205 27.21 -39.36 -24.00
CA TYR A 205 26.19 -38.99 -25.00
C TYR A 205 26.29 -39.83 -26.27
N ASN A 206 27.49 -39.99 -26.84
CA ASN A 206 27.68 -40.83 -28.02
C ASN A 206 27.29 -42.28 -27.75
N LYS A 207 27.63 -42.83 -26.57
CA LYS A 207 27.25 -44.20 -26.21
C LYS A 207 25.75 -44.35 -25.99
N LEU A 208 25.10 -43.40 -25.34
CA LEU A 208 23.65 -43.37 -25.19
C LEU A 208 22.96 -43.28 -26.56
N ARG A 209 23.51 -42.52 -27.52
CA ARG A 209 22.98 -42.39 -28.89
C ARG A 209 23.13 -43.66 -29.73
N GLU A 210 24.11 -44.52 -29.46
CA GLU A 210 24.22 -45.85 -30.09
C GLU A 210 23.12 -46.82 -29.63
N ILE A 211 22.58 -46.63 -28.42
CA ILE A 211 21.64 -47.56 -27.76
C ILE A 211 20.21 -47.03 -27.90
N GLU A 212 19.96 -45.80 -27.43
CA GLU A 212 18.66 -45.12 -27.38
C GLU A 212 18.75 -43.72 -28.00
N PRO A 213 18.64 -43.58 -29.33
CA PRO A 213 18.80 -42.29 -30.02
C PRO A 213 17.86 -41.17 -29.51
N SER A 214 16.62 -41.51 -29.12
CA SER A 214 15.63 -40.56 -28.60
C SER A 214 15.93 -40.12 -27.17
N LEU A 215 16.30 -41.04 -26.27
CA LEU A 215 16.74 -40.70 -24.90
C LEU A 215 18.05 -39.89 -24.92
N ALA A 216 18.97 -40.20 -25.85
CA ALA A 216 20.16 -39.42 -26.08
C ALA A 216 19.84 -37.97 -26.49
N ALA A 217 18.85 -37.77 -27.39
CA ALA A 217 18.51 -36.44 -27.90
C ALA A 217 18.10 -35.44 -26.81
N VAL A 218 17.46 -35.89 -25.73
CA VAL A 218 17.05 -35.05 -24.58
C VAL A 218 18.08 -34.99 -23.45
N SER A 219 19.16 -35.78 -23.52
CA SER A 219 20.14 -35.90 -22.42
C SER A 219 21.08 -34.70 -22.26
N LEU A 220 21.30 -33.88 -23.30
CA LEU A 220 22.14 -32.66 -23.24
C LEU A 220 21.33 -31.35 -23.18
N SER A 221 20.11 -31.32 -23.71
CA SER A 221 19.16 -30.24 -23.44
C SER A 221 17.74 -30.77 -23.45
N LEU A 222 16.93 -30.23 -22.55
CA LEU A 222 15.49 -30.49 -22.48
C LEU A 222 14.71 -29.74 -23.58
N ILE A 223 15.32 -28.75 -24.25
CA ILE A 223 14.67 -27.88 -25.23
C ILE A 223 15.00 -28.35 -26.67
N PRO A 224 14.01 -28.82 -27.47
CA PRO A 224 14.22 -29.22 -28.85
C PRO A 224 14.86 -28.10 -29.70
N GLY A 225 15.85 -28.48 -30.51
CA GLY A 225 16.55 -27.57 -31.42
C GLY A 225 17.64 -26.70 -30.77
N GLU A 226 17.87 -26.80 -29.45
CA GLU A 226 18.96 -26.05 -28.81
C GLU A 226 20.34 -26.64 -29.10
N SER A 227 21.34 -25.77 -29.31
CA SER A 227 22.70 -26.08 -29.79
C SER A 227 23.61 -26.89 -28.84
N GLY A 228 23.08 -27.62 -27.85
CA GLY A 228 23.87 -28.48 -26.95
C GLY A 228 24.69 -29.57 -27.68
N MET A 229 24.26 -29.95 -28.90
CA MET A 229 25.02 -30.84 -29.78
C MET A 229 26.35 -30.25 -30.27
N VAL A 230 26.52 -28.93 -30.32
CA VAL A 230 27.71 -28.28 -30.91
C VAL A 230 28.93 -28.33 -29.97
N SER A 231 28.71 -28.29 -28.66
CA SER A 231 29.77 -28.33 -27.64
C SER A 231 29.91 -29.70 -26.96
N SER A 232 29.01 -30.65 -27.25
CA SER A 232 28.88 -31.94 -26.54
C SER A 232 28.80 -31.80 -25.02
N ARG A 233 28.20 -30.69 -24.54
CA ARG A 233 28.04 -30.36 -23.13
C ARG A 233 26.62 -29.85 -22.84
N PRO A 234 26.08 -30.09 -21.64
CA PRO A 234 24.77 -29.59 -21.23
C PRO A 234 24.63 -28.06 -21.30
N THR A 235 23.43 -27.57 -21.58
CA THR A 235 23.10 -26.13 -21.56
C THR A 235 22.48 -25.72 -20.23
N MET A 236 22.91 -24.58 -19.67
CA MET A 236 22.31 -23.97 -18.47
C MET A 236 20.83 -23.63 -18.67
N SER A 237 20.39 -23.46 -19.92
CA SER A 237 19.00 -23.26 -20.34
C SER A 237 18.06 -24.34 -19.82
N SER A 238 18.52 -25.58 -19.67
CA SER A 238 17.71 -26.68 -19.13
C SER A 238 17.42 -26.52 -17.63
N ASP A 239 18.40 -26.13 -16.81
CA ASP A 239 18.16 -25.84 -15.40
C ASP A 239 17.36 -24.54 -15.22
N ILE A 240 17.59 -23.54 -16.07
CA ILE A 240 16.78 -22.31 -16.12
C ILE A 240 15.31 -22.65 -16.46
N LEU A 241 15.05 -23.61 -17.34
CA LEU A 241 13.71 -24.14 -17.62
C LEU A 241 13.11 -24.80 -16.37
N LEU A 242 13.83 -25.71 -15.71
CA LEU A 242 13.34 -26.37 -14.49
C LEU A 242 13.03 -25.37 -13.36
N GLN A 243 13.87 -24.34 -13.19
CA GLN A 243 13.65 -23.24 -12.25
C GLN A 243 12.46 -22.34 -12.64
N ARG A 244 12.25 -22.08 -13.94
CA ARG A 244 11.06 -21.37 -14.43
C ARG A 244 9.79 -22.16 -14.12
N ILE A 245 9.72 -23.44 -14.50
CA ILE A 245 8.60 -24.34 -14.21
C ILE A 245 8.28 -24.35 -12.71
N ALA A 246 9.29 -24.53 -11.86
CA ALA A 246 9.14 -24.54 -10.41
C ALA A 246 8.62 -23.20 -9.82
N THR A 247 8.69 -22.10 -10.56
CA THR A 247 8.17 -20.78 -10.15
C THR A 247 6.94 -20.34 -10.94
N THR A 248 6.51 -21.05 -11.99
CA THR A 248 5.38 -20.68 -12.85
C THR A 248 4.09 -20.38 -12.07
N PRO A 249 3.61 -21.24 -11.14
CA PRO A 249 2.37 -20.97 -10.40
C PRO A 249 2.40 -19.72 -9.50
N ALA A 250 3.60 -19.31 -9.07
CA ALA A 250 3.82 -18.10 -8.28
C ALA A 250 4.08 -16.85 -9.15
N ARG A 251 4.08 -16.99 -10.48
CA ARG A 251 4.15 -15.89 -11.46
C ARG A 251 2.81 -15.64 -12.16
N THR A 252 1.91 -16.61 -12.17
CA THR A 252 0.57 -16.50 -12.76
C THR A 252 -0.43 -15.71 -11.90
N VAL A 253 -0.08 -15.40 -10.64
CA VAL A 253 -0.92 -14.62 -9.70
C VAL A 253 -0.04 -13.60 -8.98
N GLU A 254 -0.47 -12.34 -8.93
CA GLU A 254 0.21 -11.31 -8.12
C GLU A 254 -0.14 -11.46 -6.64
N ALA A 255 0.79 -12.01 -5.86
CA ALA A 255 0.64 -12.25 -4.43
C ALA A 255 0.53 -10.97 -3.55
N ARG A 256 0.40 -9.78 -4.15
CA ARG A 256 0.16 -8.51 -3.45
C ARG A 256 -1.16 -8.53 -2.66
N TYR A 257 -2.19 -9.20 -3.19
CA TYR A 257 -3.49 -9.33 -2.51
C TYR A 257 -3.33 -9.89 -1.09
N ALA A 258 -2.40 -10.82 -0.87
CA ALA A 258 -2.15 -11.43 0.44
C ALA A 258 -1.61 -10.42 1.47
N GLN A 259 -0.73 -9.51 1.05
CA GLN A 259 -0.27 -8.43 1.92
C GLN A 259 -1.43 -7.50 2.31
N LYS A 260 -2.33 -7.19 1.35
CA LYS A 260 -3.51 -6.35 1.57
C LYS A 260 -4.54 -7.00 2.48
N PHE A 261 -4.77 -8.30 2.32
CA PHE A 261 -5.56 -9.10 3.25
C PHE A 261 -5.06 -8.92 4.69
N LEU A 262 -3.77 -9.16 4.95
CA LEU A 262 -3.19 -9.03 6.30
C LEU A 262 -3.24 -7.59 6.84
N GLN A 263 -3.00 -6.60 5.98
CA GLN A 263 -2.99 -5.18 6.33
C GLN A 263 -4.38 -4.63 6.70
N TYR A 264 -5.44 -5.10 6.04
CA TYR A 264 -6.77 -4.51 6.10
C TYR A 264 -7.84 -5.40 6.76
N LYS A 265 -7.54 -6.64 7.17
CA LYS A 265 -8.48 -7.60 7.82
C LYS A 265 -9.32 -7.04 8.99
N ASP A 266 -8.82 -6.01 9.68
CA ASP A 266 -9.48 -5.39 10.85
C ASP A 266 -10.25 -4.09 10.48
N ILE A 267 -10.25 -3.70 9.20
CA ILE A 267 -10.78 -2.42 8.66
C ILE A 267 -11.76 -2.69 7.49
N VAL A 268 -11.53 -3.79 6.77
CA VAL A 268 -12.30 -4.26 5.63
C VAL A 268 -13.17 -5.43 6.10
N ASP A 269 -14.49 -5.25 6.01
CA ASP A 269 -15.48 -6.21 6.47
C ASP A 269 -15.29 -7.56 5.77
N VAL A 270 -15.69 -8.64 6.45
CA VAL A 270 -15.38 -10.02 6.05
C VAL A 270 -15.84 -10.38 4.61
N GLU A 271 -16.94 -9.78 4.14
CA GLU A 271 -17.42 -9.93 2.75
C GLU A 271 -16.45 -9.40 1.69
N TYR A 272 -15.64 -8.39 2.05
CA TYR A 272 -14.71 -7.69 1.17
C TYR A 272 -13.28 -8.20 1.28
N THR A 273 -12.86 -8.78 2.43
CA THR A 273 -11.43 -9.04 2.71
C THR A 273 -10.76 -9.96 1.67
N ALA A 274 -11.51 -10.87 1.06
CA ALA A 274 -11.04 -11.75 -0.01
C ALA A 274 -10.96 -11.10 -1.41
N ASN A 275 -11.61 -9.95 -1.59
CA ASN A 275 -11.88 -9.33 -2.90
C ASN A 275 -10.98 -8.11 -3.17
N TYR A 276 -9.69 -8.21 -2.84
CA TYR A 276 -8.74 -7.17 -3.24
C TYR A 276 -8.61 -7.13 -4.77
N LEU A 277 -8.68 -5.92 -5.31
CA LEU A 277 -8.47 -5.58 -6.70
C LEU A 277 -7.30 -4.60 -6.79
N GLU A 278 -6.39 -4.83 -7.71
CA GLU A 278 -5.24 -3.94 -7.96
C GLU A 278 -5.69 -2.57 -8.48
N SER A 279 -4.89 -1.55 -8.20
CA SER A 279 -5.02 -0.23 -8.82
C SER A 279 -3.66 0.38 -9.09
N ASP A 280 -3.57 1.16 -10.16
CA ASP A 280 -2.52 2.17 -10.31
C ASP A 280 -2.94 3.47 -9.63
N SER A 281 -1.96 4.33 -9.32
CA SER A 281 -2.24 5.63 -8.68
C SER A 281 -1.30 6.73 -9.13
N LEU A 282 -1.86 7.94 -9.22
CA LEU A 282 -1.14 9.19 -9.46
C LEU A 282 -1.38 10.12 -8.28
N ILE A 283 -0.33 10.51 -7.59
CA ILE A 283 -0.41 11.45 -6.45
C ILE A 283 0.55 12.60 -6.72
N LYS A 284 0.04 13.85 -6.63
CA LYS A 284 0.82 15.07 -6.83
C LYS A 284 0.45 16.13 -5.80
N VAL A 285 1.44 16.93 -5.42
CA VAL A 285 1.32 17.98 -4.41
C VAL A 285 1.53 19.33 -5.08
N PHE A 286 0.54 20.19 -4.99
CA PHE A 286 0.59 21.55 -5.56
C PHE A 286 0.15 22.59 -4.54
N ARG A 287 0.70 23.80 -4.66
CA ARG A 287 0.35 24.93 -3.82
C ARG A 287 -0.74 25.77 -4.47
N ASP A 288 -1.83 26.01 -3.75
CA ASP A 288 -2.90 26.90 -4.19
C ASP A 288 -2.55 28.36 -3.84
N PRO A 289 -3.05 29.39 -4.58
CA PRO A 289 -2.82 30.81 -4.25
C PRO A 289 -3.24 31.27 -2.84
N SER A 290 -4.12 30.52 -2.16
CA SER A 290 -4.41 30.68 -0.71
C SER A 290 -3.21 30.41 0.21
N GLY A 291 -2.16 29.77 -0.32
CA GLY A 291 -0.96 29.36 0.41
C GLY A 291 -1.00 27.91 0.90
N PHE A 292 -2.15 27.23 0.84
CA PHE A 292 -2.28 25.82 1.21
C PHE A 292 -1.64 24.89 0.17
N TYR A 293 -1.07 23.77 0.63
CA TYR A 293 -0.73 22.64 -0.25
C TYR A 293 -1.92 21.68 -0.32
N PHE A 294 -2.24 21.25 -1.53
CA PHE A 294 -3.25 20.25 -1.81
C PHE A 294 -2.61 18.99 -2.39
N VAL A 295 -3.00 17.84 -1.83
CA VAL A 295 -2.64 16.52 -2.34
C VAL A 295 -3.74 16.11 -3.32
N HIS A 296 -3.44 16.17 -4.61
CA HIS A 296 -4.31 15.65 -5.68
C HIS A 296 -3.99 14.17 -5.87
N TYR A 297 -5.01 13.32 -5.93
CA TYR A 297 -4.82 11.89 -6.13
C TYR A 297 -5.82 11.31 -7.13
N ALA A 298 -5.34 10.36 -7.94
CA ALA A 298 -6.12 9.47 -8.79
C ALA A 298 -5.86 8.03 -8.36
N VAL A 299 -6.90 7.19 -8.43
CA VAL A 299 -6.81 5.74 -8.27
C VAL A 299 -7.54 5.10 -9.44
N GLU A 300 -6.81 4.32 -10.24
CA GLU A 300 -7.30 3.60 -11.42
C GLU A 300 -7.40 2.10 -11.05
N PRO A 301 -8.51 1.63 -10.45
CA PRO A 301 -8.71 0.20 -10.22
C PRO A 301 -8.77 -0.57 -11.54
N ARG A 302 -8.17 -1.77 -11.53
CA ARG A 302 -8.06 -2.69 -12.69
C ARG A 302 -9.38 -3.00 -13.41
N ARG A 303 -10.52 -2.79 -12.74
CA ARG A 303 -11.87 -2.66 -13.33
C ARG A 303 -12.78 -1.84 -12.42
N LEU A 304 -13.88 -1.29 -12.96
CA LEU A 304 -15.02 -0.83 -12.17
C LEU A 304 -16.20 -1.78 -12.37
N SER A 305 -16.54 -2.54 -11.33
CA SER A 305 -17.74 -3.39 -11.30
C SER A 305 -18.96 -2.58 -10.84
N VAL A 306 -20.11 -2.80 -11.48
CA VAL A 306 -21.38 -2.08 -11.22
C VAL A 306 -22.57 -3.03 -11.21
N ASN A 307 -23.64 -2.66 -10.50
CA ASN A 307 -24.93 -3.35 -10.55
C ASN A 307 -25.81 -2.73 -11.65
N LEU A 308 -26.56 -3.57 -12.38
CA LEU A 308 -27.62 -3.17 -13.29
C LEU A 308 -28.98 -3.32 -12.59
N TYR A 309 -29.73 -2.23 -12.47
CA TYR A 309 -31.08 -2.26 -11.90
C TYR A 309 -32.02 -1.31 -12.65
N ASN A 310 -33.19 -1.80 -13.06
CA ASN A 310 -34.19 -1.05 -13.85
C ASN A 310 -33.64 -0.33 -15.11
N GLY A 311 -32.54 -0.83 -15.69
CA GLY A 311 -31.89 -0.24 -16.87
C GLY A 311 -30.84 0.84 -16.55
N GLU A 312 -30.66 1.22 -15.29
CA GLU A 312 -29.57 2.09 -14.83
C GLU A 312 -28.42 1.24 -14.27
N TYR A 313 -27.19 1.57 -14.63
CA TYR A 313 -26.00 0.96 -14.04
C TYR A 313 -25.48 1.84 -12.90
N SER A 314 -25.16 1.25 -11.76
CA SER A 314 -24.73 2.02 -10.59
C SER A 314 -23.81 1.25 -9.63
N THR A 315 -23.03 2.00 -8.86
CA THR A 315 -22.35 1.52 -7.65
C THR A 315 -22.09 2.67 -6.68
N THR A 316 -21.85 2.34 -5.41
CA THR A 316 -21.31 3.27 -4.43
C THR A 316 -19.86 2.90 -4.15
N LEU A 317 -18.97 3.89 -4.18
CA LEU A 317 -17.61 3.76 -3.65
C LEU A 317 -17.52 4.39 -2.27
N GLN A 318 -17.04 3.64 -1.28
CA GLN A 318 -16.68 4.16 0.03
C GLN A 318 -15.17 4.39 0.06
N VAL A 319 -14.76 5.65 0.20
CA VAL A 319 -13.36 6.10 0.11
C VAL A 319 -12.90 6.56 1.49
N ASN A 320 -12.09 5.73 2.15
CA ASN A 320 -11.50 6.00 3.45
C ASN A 320 -10.02 6.39 3.26
N GLY A 321 -9.63 7.59 3.69
CA GLY A 321 -8.25 8.08 3.58
C GLY A 321 -7.66 8.43 4.94
N ARG A 322 -6.42 7.99 5.19
CA ARG A 322 -5.69 8.21 6.44
C ARG A 322 -4.28 8.73 6.15
N VAL A 323 -3.88 9.80 6.82
CA VAL A 323 -2.55 10.41 6.74
C VAL A 323 -1.89 10.35 8.11
N THR A 324 -0.71 9.76 8.20
CA THR A 324 0.04 9.62 9.45
C THR A 324 1.44 10.21 9.36
N GLY A 325 1.86 10.91 10.40
CA GLY A 325 3.24 11.35 10.58
C GLY A 325 4.09 10.30 11.30
N ALA A 326 5.30 10.71 11.70
CA ALA A 326 6.24 9.89 12.45
C ALA A 326 5.58 9.19 13.67
N GLY A 327 5.98 7.93 13.91
CA GLY A 327 5.42 7.09 14.97
C GLY A 327 3.99 6.61 14.72
N GLY A 328 3.46 6.72 13.50
CA GLY A 328 2.09 6.31 13.16
C GLY A 328 1.01 7.26 13.68
N ARG A 329 1.41 8.45 14.16
CA ARG A 329 0.51 9.49 14.70
C ARG A 329 -0.44 9.97 13.61
N LEU A 330 -1.75 9.85 13.86
CA LEU A 330 -2.78 10.35 12.94
C LEU A 330 -2.67 11.87 12.79
N VAL A 331 -2.69 12.36 11.55
CA VAL A 331 -2.65 13.79 11.20
C VAL A 331 -3.96 14.21 10.56
N HIS A 332 -4.40 13.46 9.54
CA HIS A 332 -5.67 13.67 8.85
C HIS A 332 -6.38 12.34 8.58
N GLN A 333 -7.70 12.35 8.62
CA GLN A 333 -8.55 11.28 8.11
C GLN A 333 -9.71 11.92 7.34
N PHE A 334 -10.19 11.23 6.31
CA PHE A 334 -11.43 11.55 5.61
C PHE A 334 -12.16 10.27 5.21
N ASP A 335 -13.49 10.32 5.24
CA ASP A 335 -14.35 9.22 4.86
C ASP A 335 -15.43 9.79 3.92
N LYS A 336 -15.57 9.21 2.72
CA LYS A 336 -16.36 9.80 1.62
C LYS A 336 -17.17 8.74 0.87
N THR A 337 -18.49 8.93 0.81
CA THR A 337 -19.39 8.14 -0.04
C THR A 337 -19.50 8.77 -1.43
N VAL A 338 -19.31 7.97 -2.49
CA VAL A 338 -19.35 8.43 -3.89
C VAL A 338 -20.26 7.52 -4.70
N ALA A 339 -21.49 7.96 -4.95
CA ALA A 339 -22.42 7.26 -5.82
C ALA A 339 -22.09 7.51 -7.30
N LEU A 340 -21.95 6.44 -8.07
CA LEU A 340 -21.78 6.44 -9.53
C LEU A 340 -23.07 5.92 -10.18
N LYS A 341 -23.52 6.61 -11.22
CA LYS A 341 -24.68 6.26 -12.05
C LYS A 341 -24.31 6.45 -13.52
N LEU A 342 -24.62 5.46 -14.34
CA LEU A 342 -24.21 5.36 -15.73
C LEU A 342 -25.38 4.86 -16.60
N THR A 343 -25.60 5.51 -17.73
CA THR A 343 -26.52 5.00 -18.77
C THR A 343 -25.91 3.83 -19.54
N ALA A 344 -26.70 3.12 -20.34
CA ALA A 344 -26.20 2.02 -21.17
C ALA A 344 -25.12 2.48 -22.18
N GLU A 345 -25.25 3.68 -22.73
CA GLU A 345 -24.27 4.30 -23.64
C GLU A 345 -22.97 4.64 -22.89
N GLN A 346 -23.09 5.16 -21.67
CA GLN A 346 -21.94 5.47 -20.82
C GLN A 346 -21.19 4.20 -20.40
N MET A 347 -21.92 3.12 -20.07
CA MET A 347 -21.32 1.82 -19.78
C MET A 347 -20.60 1.22 -20.98
N SER A 348 -21.19 1.25 -22.18
CA SER A 348 -20.55 0.68 -23.37
C SER A 348 -19.22 1.38 -23.74
N GLY A 349 -19.06 2.65 -23.33
CA GLY A 349 -17.78 3.35 -23.33
C GLY A 349 -16.87 2.94 -22.17
N ALA A 350 -17.40 2.91 -20.94
CA ALA A 350 -16.67 2.59 -19.71
C ALA A 350 -16.10 1.15 -19.67
N GLU A 351 -16.74 0.18 -20.32
CA GLU A 351 -16.22 -1.19 -20.49
C GLU A 351 -14.91 -1.25 -21.30
N ARG A 352 -14.60 -0.19 -22.06
CA ARG A 352 -13.47 -0.11 -23.00
C ARG A 352 -12.41 0.90 -22.57
N ALA A 353 -12.58 1.53 -21.41
CA ALA A 353 -11.75 2.62 -20.91
C ALA A 353 -11.54 2.49 -19.39
N PRO A 354 -10.31 2.65 -18.87
CA PRO A 354 -10.08 2.64 -17.43
C PRO A 354 -10.94 3.66 -16.68
N PHE A 355 -11.24 3.35 -15.42
CA PHE A 355 -11.99 4.25 -14.54
C PHE A 355 -11.04 4.90 -13.54
N ASP A 356 -11.07 6.23 -13.47
CA ASP A 356 -10.25 7.01 -12.54
C ASP A 356 -11.12 7.61 -11.43
N PHE A 357 -10.91 7.22 -10.17
CA PHE A 357 -11.42 8.01 -9.05
C PHE A 357 -10.42 9.12 -8.69
N GLN A 358 -10.80 10.39 -8.90
CA GLN A 358 -9.90 11.53 -8.66
C GLN A 358 -10.49 12.55 -7.67
N ASP A 359 -9.74 12.87 -6.61
CA ASP A 359 -10.13 13.86 -5.61
C ASP A 359 -8.88 14.58 -5.05
N LEU A 360 -9.06 15.47 -4.09
CA LEU A 360 -7.96 16.13 -3.37
C LEU A 360 -8.32 16.48 -1.94
N PHE A 361 -7.31 16.82 -1.14
CA PHE A 361 -7.45 17.33 0.23
C PHE A 361 -6.26 18.23 0.60
N PRO A 362 -6.43 19.24 1.49
CA PRO A 362 -5.32 20.07 1.94
C PRO A 362 -4.46 19.32 2.95
N LEU A 363 -3.15 19.58 2.96
CA LEU A 363 -2.22 18.99 3.95
C LEU A 363 -1.15 20.00 4.36
N VAL A 364 -0.85 20.07 5.67
CA VAL A 364 0.22 20.93 6.21
C VAL A 364 1.63 20.39 5.89
N GLY A 365 2.60 21.30 5.77
CA GLY A 365 4.02 20.97 5.47
C GLY A 365 4.65 19.99 6.47
N GLY A 366 5.30 18.95 5.95
CA GLY A 366 5.86 17.81 6.69
C GLY A 366 5.98 16.54 5.83
N ASP A 367 6.57 15.49 6.41
CA ASP A 367 6.71 14.17 5.81
C ASP A 367 5.68 13.19 6.45
N TYR A 368 4.97 12.42 5.62
CA TYR A 368 3.84 11.58 6.05
C TYR A 368 3.75 10.27 5.25
N GLU A 369 3.03 9.29 5.78
CA GLU A 369 2.46 8.19 5.00
C GLU A 369 0.97 8.44 4.74
N LEU A 370 0.56 8.38 3.48
CA LEU A 370 -0.83 8.33 3.05
C LEU A 370 -1.26 6.87 2.84
N SER A 371 -2.47 6.54 3.26
CA SER A 371 -3.22 5.34 2.92
C SER A 371 -4.60 5.75 2.43
N VAL A 372 -4.99 5.31 1.23
CA VAL A 372 -6.35 5.44 0.69
C VAL A 372 -6.90 4.05 0.43
N LEU A 373 -8.08 3.77 0.96
CA LEU A 373 -8.85 2.54 0.77
C LEU A 373 -10.14 2.90 0.03
N ILE A 374 -10.49 2.14 -1.01
CA ILE A 374 -11.73 2.30 -1.78
C ILE A 374 -12.47 0.96 -1.80
N LYS A 375 -13.61 0.87 -1.12
CA LYS A 375 -14.53 -0.28 -1.16
C LYS A 375 -15.64 -0.03 -2.19
N ASN A 376 -16.01 -1.04 -2.99
CA ASN A 376 -17.11 -1.01 -3.95
C ASN A 376 -18.32 -1.76 -3.37
N GLU A 377 -19.40 -1.05 -3.04
CA GLU A 377 -20.56 -1.64 -2.37
C GLU A 377 -21.33 -2.66 -3.23
N ALA A 378 -21.25 -2.55 -4.56
CA ALA A 378 -21.94 -3.42 -5.51
C ALA A 378 -21.27 -4.80 -5.61
N SER A 379 -19.96 -4.83 -5.91
CA SER A 379 -19.21 -6.08 -6.14
C SER A 379 -18.54 -6.66 -4.89
N LYS A 380 -18.56 -5.92 -3.77
CA LYS A 380 -17.77 -6.20 -2.56
C LYS A 380 -16.26 -6.25 -2.80
N GLU A 381 -15.77 -5.68 -3.90
CA GLU A 381 -14.33 -5.51 -4.15
C GLU A 381 -13.76 -4.33 -3.37
N PHE A 382 -12.45 -4.32 -3.12
CA PHE A 382 -11.75 -3.14 -2.61
C PHE A 382 -10.39 -2.97 -3.25
N THR A 383 -9.92 -1.73 -3.36
CA THR A 383 -8.52 -1.42 -3.69
C THR A 383 -7.91 -0.47 -2.66
N SER A 384 -6.58 -0.40 -2.64
CA SER A 384 -5.83 0.38 -1.64
C SER A 384 -4.53 0.91 -2.21
N VAL A 385 -4.21 2.16 -1.89
CA VAL A 385 -3.03 2.91 -2.33
C VAL A 385 -2.30 3.47 -1.12
N GLU A 386 -0.99 3.25 -1.03
CA GLU A 386 -0.13 3.85 -0.01
C GLU A 386 1.03 4.61 -0.64
N ARG A 387 1.40 5.74 -0.03
CA ARG A 387 2.46 6.61 -0.54
C ARG A 387 3.06 7.48 0.55
N THR A 388 4.38 7.48 0.65
CA THR A 388 5.12 8.52 1.38
C THR A 388 4.89 9.86 0.69
N LEU A 389 4.32 10.82 1.43
CA LEU A 389 4.12 12.20 1.00
C LEU A 389 5.16 13.11 1.63
N ARG A 390 5.71 14.01 0.82
CA ARG A 390 6.58 15.10 1.28
C ARG A 390 5.95 16.42 0.91
N ILE A 391 5.38 17.11 1.89
CA ILE A 391 4.74 18.41 1.69
C ILE A 391 5.74 19.50 2.08
N PRO A 392 6.08 20.45 1.19
CA PRO A 392 7.02 21.52 1.50
C PRO A 392 6.59 22.31 2.75
N GLN A 393 7.55 22.67 3.60
CA GLN A 393 7.33 23.61 4.68
C GLN A 393 7.47 25.04 4.14
N SER A 394 6.54 25.92 4.47
CA SER A 394 6.52 27.32 4.00
C SER A 394 7.84 28.03 4.30
N GLY A 395 8.60 28.35 3.26
CA GLY A 395 9.90 29.01 3.35
C GLY A 395 10.15 30.01 2.23
N ALA A 396 11.36 30.57 2.20
CA ALA A 396 11.81 31.52 1.18
C ALA A 396 12.70 30.88 0.08
N ALA A 397 12.98 29.58 0.18
CA ALA A 397 13.72 28.84 -0.85
C ALA A 397 12.83 28.59 -2.07
N VAL A 398 13.41 28.61 -3.27
CA VAL A 398 12.69 28.28 -4.51
C VAL A 398 12.28 26.82 -4.48
N GLU A 399 10.99 26.54 -4.68
CA GLU A 399 10.44 25.19 -4.73
C GLU A 399 10.01 24.86 -6.17
N LEU A 400 10.38 23.68 -6.65
CA LEU A 400 9.83 23.10 -7.87
C LEU A 400 9.01 21.86 -7.48
N ALA A 401 7.70 21.91 -7.72
CA ALA A 401 6.84 20.73 -7.58
C ALA A 401 7.21 19.67 -8.63
N GLN A 402 7.07 18.39 -8.30
CA GLN A 402 7.26 17.32 -9.28
C GLN A 402 6.34 17.54 -10.49
N PRO A 403 6.83 17.34 -11.73
CA PRO A 403 6.00 17.43 -12.92
C PRO A 403 4.77 16.52 -12.85
N LEU A 404 3.66 17.03 -13.37
CA LEU A 404 2.46 16.28 -13.72
C LEU A 404 2.44 16.11 -15.23
N LEU A 405 2.58 14.86 -15.68
CA LEU A 405 2.58 14.47 -17.09
C LEU A 405 1.16 14.14 -17.52
N GLY A 406 0.62 14.91 -18.48
CA GLY A 406 -0.71 14.73 -19.02
C GLY A 406 -0.71 14.44 -20.53
N TYR A 407 -1.68 13.65 -21.00
CA TYR A 407 -1.91 13.42 -22.44
C TYR A 407 -2.74 14.55 -23.08
N ARG A 408 -3.22 15.50 -22.26
CA ARG A 408 -3.90 16.72 -22.68
C ARG A 408 -3.90 17.74 -21.54
N ALA A 409 -3.58 19.00 -21.84
CA ALA A 409 -3.95 20.14 -21.00
C ALA A 409 -5.07 20.94 -21.65
N LEU A 410 -5.91 21.61 -20.85
CA LEU A 410 -6.90 22.58 -21.31
C LEU A 410 -6.84 23.83 -20.43
N ARG A 411 -6.53 24.98 -21.02
CA ARG A 411 -6.64 26.27 -20.32
C ARG A 411 -8.12 26.62 -20.13
N LEU A 412 -8.48 27.01 -18.91
CA LEU A 412 -9.86 27.30 -18.49
C LEU A 412 -10.09 28.80 -18.34
N GLU A 413 -11.28 29.24 -18.73
CA GLU A 413 -11.76 30.58 -18.40
C GLU A 413 -11.98 30.76 -16.89
N PRO A 414 -11.75 31.95 -16.30
CA PRO A 414 -11.77 32.15 -14.85
C PRO A 414 -13.02 31.61 -14.14
N ALA A 415 -14.21 31.83 -14.71
CA ALA A 415 -15.49 31.35 -14.15
C ALA A 415 -15.60 29.80 -14.08
N ALA A 416 -14.79 29.07 -14.83
CA ALA A 416 -14.72 27.61 -14.83
C ALA A 416 -13.66 27.04 -13.88
N ARG A 417 -12.77 27.86 -13.29
CA ARG A 417 -11.59 27.44 -12.48
C ARG A 417 -11.90 26.99 -11.05
N ARG A 418 -13.13 26.52 -10.78
CA ARG A 418 -13.52 25.95 -9.47
C ARG A 418 -12.59 24.80 -9.07
N MET A 419 -12.35 24.63 -7.77
CA MET A 419 -11.43 23.58 -7.28
C MET A 419 -11.86 22.16 -7.72
N LYS A 420 -10.91 21.40 -8.29
CA LYS A 420 -11.10 20.02 -8.80
C LYS A 420 -9.74 19.28 -8.84
N ALA A 421 -9.75 17.94 -8.85
CA ALA A 421 -8.55 17.14 -9.06
C ALA A 421 -7.84 17.47 -10.39
N PHE A 422 -6.50 17.42 -10.36
CA PHE A 422 -5.59 17.70 -11.48
C PHE A 422 -5.87 19.01 -12.24
N ARG A 423 -6.44 20.00 -11.55
CA ARG A 423 -6.67 21.36 -12.03
C ARG A 423 -5.70 22.31 -11.36
N ILE A 424 -4.65 22.69 -12.08
CA ILE A 424 -3.49 23.39 -11.54
C ILE A 424 -3.44 24.79 -12.16
N GLY A 425 -3.65 25.82 -11.34
CA GLY A 425 -3.76 27.20 -11.81
C GLY A 425 -4.88 27.37 -12.86
N PRO A 426 -4.57 27.81 -14.09
CA PRO A 426 -5.56 27.97 -15.15
C PRO A 426 -5.87 26.66 -15.91
N PHE A 427 -5.14 25.57 -15.69
CA PHE A 427 -5.20 24.37 -16.53
C PHE A 427 -6.01 23.25 -15.88
N GLN A 428 -6.94 22.64 -16.62
CA GLN A 428 -7.33 21.25 -16.37
C GLN A 428 -6.32 20.35 -17.07
N VAL A 429 -5.61 19.52 -16.30
CA VAL A 429 -4.76 18.47 -16.86
C VAL A 429 -5.55 17.16 -16.90
N TYR A 430 -5.34 16.40 -17.95
CA TYR A 430 -5.80 15.02 -18.10
C TYR A 430 -4.55 14.14 -18.11
N ALA A 431 -4.38 13.39 -17.04
CA ALA A 431 -3.28 12.46 -16.81
C ALA A 431 -3.85 11.07 -16.52
N GLN A 432 -3.00 10.05 -16.59
CA GLN A 432 -3.37 8.66 -16.35
C GLN A 432 -2.33 8.02 -15.41
N PRO A 433 -2.71 7.27 -14.37
CA PRO A 433 -1.78 6.71 -13.40
C PRO A 433 -0.61 5.90 -13.96
N GLY A 434 -0.84 5.09 -14.99
CA GLY A 434 0.24 4.34 -15.66
C GLY A 434 1.25 5.22 -16.41
N ARG A 435 0.95 6.49 -16.71
CA ARG A 435 1.78 7.42 -17.51
C ARG A 435 2.28 6.79 -18.84
N ILE A 436 1.40 6.06 -19.51
CA ILE A 436 1.68 5.45 -20.82
C ILE A 436 1.20 6.39 -21.93
N PHE A 437 2.08 6.63 -22.90
CA PHE A 437 1.86 7.52 -24.04
C PHE A 437 2.13 6.82 -25.37
N THR A 438 1.59 7.35 -26.46
CA THR A 438 1.81 6.93 -27.84
C THR A 438 2.44 8.07 -28.64
N LYS A 439 2.97 7.75 -29.83
CA LYS A 439 3.54 8.75 -30.76
C LYS A 439 2.54 9.80 -31.25
N SER A 440 1.24 9.53 -31.13
CA SER A 440 0.14 10.41 -31.51
C SER A 440 -0.22 11.43 -30.41
N ASP A 441 0.31 11.28 -29.19
CA ASP A 441 0.10 12.25 -28.11
C ASP A 441 0.95 13.53 -28.27
N THR A 442 0.47 14.61 -27.67
CA THR A 442 1.29 15.74 -27.24
C THR A 442 1.36 15.70 -25.72
N LEU A 443 2.57 15.51 -25.19
CA LEU A 443 2.81 15.47 -23.75
C LEU A 443 2.72 16.87 -23.16
N ALA A 444 1.79 17.08 -22.24
CA ALA A 444 1.70 18.25 -21.40
C ALA A 444 2.51 18.04 -20.11
N VAL A 445 3.63 18.75 -19.98
CA VAL A 445 4.47 18.78 -18.79
C VAL A 445 4.06 19.99 -17.95
N VAL A 446 3.23 19.76 -16.92
CA VAL A 446 2.77 20.82 -16.00
C VAL A 446 3.57 20.78 -14.71
N PHE A 447 4.15 21.91 -14.33
CA PHE A 447 4.97 22.05 -13.11
C PHE A 447 4.72 23.39 -12.42
N GLN A 448 5.19 23.51 -11.17
CA GLN A 448 4.99 24.73 -10.37
C GLN A 448 6.30 25.20 -9.76
N LEU A 449 6.62 26.48 -9.97
CA LEU A 449 7.79 27.18 -9.45
C LEU A 449 7.37 28.19 -8.36
N ASN A 450 7.33 27.74 -7.11
CA ASN A 450 6.97 28.59 -5.97
C ASN A 450 8.20 29.34 -5.43
N ASN A 451 7.94 30.49 -4.79
CA ASN A 451 8.95 31.35 -4.14
C ASN A 451 10.08 31.82 -5.07
N LEU A 452 9.84 31.89 -6.39
CA LEU A 452 10.82 32.33 -7.39
C LEU A 452 11.29 33.76 -7.09
N SER A 453 12.60 33.96 -6.92
CA SER A 453 13.15 35.29 -6.58
C SER A 453 13.08 36.25 -7.79
N PRO A 454 13.01 37.57 -7.59
CA PRO A 454 13.00 38.54 -8.69
C PRO A 454 14.23 38.47 -9.60
N GLU A 455 15.40 38.13 -9.03
CA GLU A 455 16.62 37.85 -9.78
C GLU A 455 16.42 36.62 -10.70
N LEU A 456 16.02 35.48 -10.11
CA LEU A 456 15.86 34.23 -10.86
C LEU A 456 14.74 34.32 -11.90
N ALA A 457 13.69 35.12 -11.66
CA ALA A 457 12.66 35.42 -12.64
C ALA A 457 13.17 36.20 -13.86
N ALA A 458 14.19 37.05 -13.69
CA ALA A 458 14.75 37.92 -14.73
C ALA A 458 15.96 37.31 -15.47
N SER A 459 16.86 36.61 -14.76
CA SER A 459 18.11 36.05 -15.30
C SER A 459 18.15 34.52 -15.37
N GLY A 460 17.19 33.82 -14.76
CA GLY A 460 17.15 32.37 -14.73
C GLY A 460 16.78 31.72 -16.06
N GLU A 461 17.09 30.43 -16.15
CA GLU A 461 16.77 29.54 -17.27
C GLU A 461 16.04 28.32 -16.74
N VAL A 462 14.80 28.10 -17.19
CA VAL A 462 14.05 26.85 -16.98
C VAL A 462 14.44 25.89 -18.09
N ARG A 463 14.83 24.67 -17.73
CA ARG A 463 15.14 23.57 -18.64
C ARG A 463 14.12 22.46 -18.45
N VAL A 464 13.65 21.91 -19.56
CA VAL A 464 12.86 20.67 -19.59
C VAL A 464 13.62 19.68 -20.47
N ALA A 465 14.29 18.74 -19.83
CA ALA A 465 15.13 17.73 -20.46
C ALA A 465 14.43 16.36 -20.44
N PHE A 466 14.42 15.71 -21.60
CA PHE A 466 13.96 14.35 -21.79
C PHE A 466 15.19 13.43 -21.82
N LEU A 467 15.25 12.47 -20.90
CA LEU A 467 16.27 11.43 -20.89
C LEU A 467 15.62 10.12 -21.32
N LYS A 468 16.17 9.47 -22.34
CA LYS A 468 15.77 8.13 -22.80
C LYS A 468 16.72 7.11 -22.19
N ASP A 469 16.20 6.11 -21.47
CA ASP A 469 17.01 5.08 -20.81
C ASP A 469 18.17 5.69 -19.95
N GLY A 470 17.93 6.86 -19.34
CA GLY A 470 18.92 7.62 -18.56
C GLY A 470 19.89 8.50 -19.36
N GLN A 471 19.80 8.57 -20.69
CA GLN A 471 20.66 9.40 -21.55
C GLN A 471 19.90 10.61 -22.13
N PRO A 472 20.46 11.83 -22.13
CA PRO A 472 19.79 13.00 -22.71
C PRO A 472 19.40 12.81 -24.19
N PHE A 473 18.12 13.00 -24.50
CA PHE A 473 17.52 12.79 -25.82
C PHE A 473 17.01 14.09 -26.47
N ARG A 474 16.31 14.94 -25.71
CA ARG A 474 15.77 16.23 -26.18
C ARG A 474 15.73 17.22 -25.02
N GLU A 475 15.93 18.51 -25.28
CA GLU A 475 15.85 19.56 -24.25
C GLU A 475 15.19 20.82 -24.80
N THR A 476 14.33 21.44 -24.00
CA THR A 476 13.77 22.78 -24.22
C THR A 476 14.29 23.73 -23.13
N ARG A 477 14.59 24.98 -23.49
CA ARG A 477 15.02 26.02 -22.56
C ARG A 477 14.22 27.31 -22.77
N ARG A 478 13.75 27.92 -21.69
CA ARG A 478 13.08 29.24 -21.68
C ARG A 478 13.42 30.02 -20.42
N LYS A 479 13.29 31.34 -20.45
CA LYS A 479 13.32 32.17 -19.23
C LYS A 479 12.01 32.02 -18.46
N PRO A 480 12.00 32.13 -17.11
CA PRO A 480 10.76 32.12 -16.34
C PRO A 480 9.72 33.15 -16.82
N ALA A 481 10.17 34.33 -17.23
CA ALA A 481 9.31 35.40 -17.78
C ALA A 481 8.57 35.04 -19.09
N GLU A 482 8.88 33.91 -19.74
CA GLU A 482 8.15 33.42 -20.92
C GLU A 482 6.90 32.60 -20.56
N TYR A 483 6.72 32.23 -19.28
CA TYR A 483 5.54 31.52 -18.78
C TYR A 483 4.53 32.53 -18.20
N PRO A 484 3.39 32.78 -18.86
CA PRO A 484 2.47 33.86 -18.48
C PRO A 484 1.60 33.55 -17.25
N ASP A 485 1.52 32.29 -16.83
CA ASP A 485 0.64 31.79 -15.77
C ASP A 485 1.40 31.39 -14.48
N LEU A 486 2.64 31.88 -14.30
CA LEU A 486 3.47 31.60 -13.11
C LEU A 486 2.72 31.91 -11.79
N PRO A 487 2.88 31.10 -10.73
CA PRO A 487 3.91 30.06 -10.56
C PRO A 487 3.65 28.75 -11.32
N VAL A 488 2.53 28.59 -12.03
CA VAL A 488 2.23 27.38 -12.81
C VAL A 488 2.76 27.52 -14.24
N ALA A 489 3.52 26.52 -14.70
CA ALA A 489 4.05 26.45 -16.05
C ALA A 489 3.52 25.20 -16.77
N LEU A 490 3.44 25.30 -18.10
CA LEU A 490 3.07 24.24 -19.01
C LEU A 490 4.08 24.25 -20.18
N GLU A 491 4.69 23.11 -20.44
CA GLU A 491 5.39 22.82 -21.69
C GLU A 491 4.64 21.72 -22.45
N GLU A 492 4.51 21.86 -23.77
CA GLU A 492 3.84 20.88 -24.63
C GLU A 492 4.84 20.33 -25.66
N THR A 493 4.98 19.01 -25.72
CA THR A 493 5.93 18.33 -26.62
C THR A 493 5.27 17.19 -27.38
N ALA A 494 5.22 17.29 -28.72
CA ALA A 494 4.71 16.23 -29.58
C ALA A 494 5.64 15.01 -29.55
N LEU A 495 5.07 13.81 -29.35
CA LEU A 495 5.83 12.57 -29.17
C LEU A 495 6.10 11.80 -30.47
N ALA A 496 5.73 12.35 -31.63
CA ALA A 496 5.86 11.70 -32.95
C ALA A 496 7.31 11.25 -33.26
N ASP A 497 8.29 12.11 -32.97
CA ASP A 497 9.72 11.86 -33.20
C ASP A 497 10.36 10.93 -32.15
N PHE A 498 9.68 10.66 -31.03
CA PHE A 498 10.24 9.87 -29.94
C PHE A 498 10.16 8.37 -30.29
N PRO A 499 11.26 7.60 -30.19
CA PRO A 499 11.21 6.14 -30.30
C PRO A 499 10.59 5.51 -29.03
N PRO A 500 9.78 4.43 -29.14
CA PRO A 500 9.22 3.75 -27.97
C PRO A 500 10.31 3.26 -27.02
N ALA A 501 10.21 3.66 -25.74
CA ALA A 501 11.16 3.40 -24.66
C ALA A 501 10.62 4.00 -23.33
N HIS A 502 11.37 3.79 -22.26
CA HIS A 502 11.19 4.48 -20.98
C HIS A 502 11.90 5.85 -20.98
N TYR A 503 11.25 6.86 -20.41
CA TYR A 503 11.74 8.25 -20.39
C TYR A 503 11.61 8.92 -19.01
N GLU A 504 12.63 9.67 -18.61
CA GLU A 504 12.55 10.65 -17.52
C GLU A 504 12.36 12.06 -18.11
N VAL A 505 11.41 12.83 -17.58
CA VAL A 505 11.30 14.28 -17.80
C VAL A 505 11.90 14.99 -16.60
N ARG A 506 13.11 15.54 -16.73
CA ARG A 506 13.73 16.40 -15.73
C ARG A 506 13.40 17.87 -16.02
N VAL A 507 12.66 18.50 -15.12
CA VAL A 507 12.50 19.95 -15.09
C VAL A 507 13.54 20.52 -14.11
N SER A 508 14.25 21.56 -14.49
CA SER A 508 15.11 22.30 -13.56
C SER A 508 15.18 23.79 -13.85
N VAL A 509 15.60 24.56 -12.85
CA VAL A 509 15.84 26.00 -12.98
C VAL A 509 17.29 26.29 -12.63
N ALA A 510 17.97 27.05 -13.48
CA ALA A 510 19.38 27.42 -13.31
C ALA A 510 19.57 28.95 -13.30
N ASN A 511 20.63 29.43 -12.64
CA ASN A 511 21.12 30.81 -12.74
C ASN A 511 22.61 30.78 -13.14
N GLY A 512 23.02 31.55 -14.13
CA GLY A 512 24.41 31.55 -14.64
C GLY A 512 24.93 30.16 -15.08
N GLY A 513 24.04 29.22 -15.39
CA GLY A 513 24.37 27.82 -15.70
C GLY A 513 24.33 26.84 -14.51
N THR A 514 24.32 27.34 -13.27
CA THR A 514 24.24 26.51 -12.05
C THR A 514 22.81 26.12 -11.75
N GLU A 515 22.52 24.83 -11.57
CA GLU A 515 21.19 24.32 -11.20
C GLU A 515 20.84 24.75 -9.76
N VAL A 516 19.69 25.40 -9.59
CA VAL A 516 19.18 25.92 -8.31
C VAL A 516 18.18 24.94 -7.69
N VAL A 517 17.31 24.35 -8.52
CA VAL A 517 16.34 23.33 -8.12
C VAL A 517 15.99 22.46 -9.33
N ALA A 518 15.73 21.17 -9.10
CA ALA A 518 15.27 20.22 -10.10
C ALA A 518 14.24 19.25 -9.53
N ALA A 519 13.33 18.77 -10.37
CA ALA A 519 12.43 17.67 -10.09
C ALA A 519 12.12 16.92 -11.40
N SER A 520 11.88 15.61 -11.30
CA SER A 520 11.56 14.78 -12.46
C SER A 520 10.34 13.89 -12.25
N GLU A 521 9.85 13.35 -13.37
CA GLU A 521 8.79 12.35 -13.44
C GLU A 521 9.07 11.41 -14.62
N GLU A 522 8.73 10.12 -14.49
CA GLU A 522 8.96 9.08 -15.49
C GLU A 522 7.70 8.80 -16.34
N PHE A 523 7.87 8.39 -17.59
CA PHE A 523 6.78 7.92 -18.46
C PHE A 523 7.26 6.87 -19.48
N ASP A 524 6.33 6.05 -19.96
CA ASP A 524 6.59 5.05 -21.00
C ASP A 524 5.95 5.44 -22.32
N LEU A 525 6.72 5.39 -23.41
CA LEU A 525 6.20 5.52 -24.76
C LEU A 525 6.05 4.13 -25.39
N THR A 526 4.81 3.70 -25.64
CA THR A 526 4.52 2.36 -26.17
C THR A 526 4.63 2.26 -27.70
N PHE A 527 4.73 1.03 -28.21
CA PHE A 527 4.66 0.71 -29.64
C PHE A 527 3.22 0.71 -30.18
N ALA A 528 2.20 0.73 -29.32
CA ALA A 528 0.80 0.77 -29.75
C ALA A 528 0.41 2.14 -30.36
N GLU A 529 -0.45 2.12 -31.37
CA GLU A 529 -0.92 3.32 -32.08
C GLU A 529 -1.83 4.21 -31.21
N ALA A 530 -2.58 3.58 -30.29
CA ALA A 530 -3.46 4.21 -29.32
C ALA A 530 -3.44 3.42 -28.01
N VAL A 531 -3.70 4.09 -26.89
CA VAL A 531 -4.00 3.47 -25.58
C VAL A 531 -5.36 3.97 -25.07
N PRO A 532 -6.15 3.13 -24.39
CA PRO A 532 -7.39 3.56 -23.75
C PRO A 532 -7.14 4.68 -22.73
N ARG A 533 -7.87 5.79 -22.86
CA ARG A 533 -7.79 6.92 -21.92
C ARG A 533 -8.87 6.83 -20.87
N PRO A 534 -8.56 7.15 -19.60
CA PRO A 534 -9.51 6.97 -18.51
C PRO A 534 -10.69 7.93 -18.61
N TRP A 535 -11.85 7.48 -18.12
CA TRP A 535 -12.94 8.36 -17.73
C TRP A 535 -12.92 8.53 -16.20
N SER A 536 -13.08 9.76 -15.73
CA SER A 536 -12.82 10.09 -14.31
C SER A 536 -14.08 10.49 -13.56
N SER A 537 -14.36 9.86 -12.41
CA SER A 537 -15.24 10.44 -11.40
C SER A 537 -14.46 11.40 -10.52
N SER A 538 -14.85 12.67 -10.52
CA SER A 538 -14.18 13.70 -9.73
C SER A 538 -15.10 14.87 -9.45
N ARG A 539 -15.30 15.14 -8.15
CA ARG A 539 -16.19 16.18 -7.64
C ARG A 539 -15.59 17.59 -7.79
N ILE A 540 -16.46 18.57 -8.03
CA ILE A 540 -16.11 19.97 -7.81
C ILE A 540 -16.16 20.24 -6.31
N LEU A 541 -15.14 20.91 -5.80
CA LEU A 541 -15.00 21.26 -4.40
C LEU A 541 -15.29 22.76 -4.17
N PRO A 542 -15.51 23.18 -2.90
CA PRO A 542 -15.44 24.58 -2.54
C PRO A 542 -14.10 25.19 -2.98
N ASP A 543 -14.10 26.47 -3.35
CA ASP A 543 -12.85 27.15 -3.69
C ASP A 543 -11.97 27.33 -2.45
N ALA A 544 -10.65 27.48 -2.62
CA ALA A 544 -9.65 27.45 -1.53
C ALA A 544 -9.89 28.44 -0.37
N GLY A 545 -10.74 29.44 -0.58
CA GLY A 545 -11.23 30.35 0.43
C GLY A 545 -12.37 29.83 1.32
N ASP A 546 -12.83 28.57 1.21
CA ASP A 546 -13.84 28.04 2.14
C ASP A 546 -13.26 27.85 3.57
N PRO A 547 -13.99 28.24 4.63
CA PRO A 547 -13.53 28.03 6.00
C PRO A 547 -13.24 26.56 6.37
N ALA A 548 -13.82 25.59 5.64
CA ALA A 548 -13.54 24.16 5.83
C ALA A 548 -12.06 23.81 5.66
N TYR A 549 -11.33 24.50 4.77
CA TYR A 549 -9.90 24.23 4.61
C TYR A 549 -9.08 24.77 5.79
N ALA A 550 -9.44 25.93 6.33
CA ALA A 550 -8.84 26.43 7.57
C ALA A 550 -9.16 25.51 8.77
N GLU A 551 -10.38 24.99 8.86
CA GLU A 551 -10.81 24.02 9.86
C GLU A 551 -10.04 22.69 9.76
N ILE A 552 -9.93 22.10 8.57
CA ILE A 552 -9.16 20.87 8.32
C ILE A 552 -7.68 21.09 8.67
N ILE A 553 -7.08 22.19 8.24
CA ILE A 553 -5.68 22.53 8.53
C ILE A 553 -5.47 22.75 10.04
N GLY A 554 -6.38 23.44 10.73
CA GLY A 554 -6.31 23.63 12.17
C GLY A 554 -6.43 22.31 12.95
N ALA A 555 -7.31 21.40 12.50
CA ALA A 555 -7.41 20.04 13.06
C ALA A 555 -6.12 19.23 12.84
N GLN A 556 -5.48 19.32 11.65
CA GLN A 556 -4.18 18.69 11.38
C GLN A 556 -3.07 19.26 12.29
N LEU A 557 -3.04 20.57 12.49
CA LEU A 557 -2.07 21.23 13.37
C LEU A 557 -2.27 20.83 14.84
N PHE A 558 -3.51 20.74 15.31
CA PHE A 558 -3.83 20.21 16.64
C PHE A 558 -3.38 18.74 16.76
N ASN A 559 -3.70 17.91 15.77
CA ASN A 559 -3.28 16.51 15.72
C ASN A 559 -1.75 16.35 15.73
N LEU A 560 -0.99 17.31 15.19
CA LEU A 560 0.48 17.40 15.28
C LEU A 560 1.00 18.03 16.60
N GLY A 561 0.16 18.69 17.39
CA GLY A 561 0.54 19.41 18.61
C GLY A 561 1.04 20.84 18.39
N ARG A 562 0.84 21.40 17.19
CA ARG A 562 1.19 22.79 16.82
C ARG A 562 0.07 23.73 17.25
N LEU A 563 -0.15 23.81 18.57
CA LEU A 563 -1.38 24.35 19.18
C LEU A 563 -1.64 25.84 18.85
N ASP A 564 -0.64 26.71 18.88
CA ASP A 564 -0.82 28.14 18.57
C ASP A 564 -1.20 28.37 17.09
N GLU A 565 -0.64 27.59 16.16
CA GLU A 565 -1.03 27.64 14.75
C GLU A 565 -2.44 27.04 14.55
N ALA A 566 -2.75 25.93 15.22
CA ALA A 566 -4.06 25.31 15.20
C ALA A 566 -5.16 26.29 15.65
N ARG A 567 -4.89 27.07 16.70
CA ARG A 567 -5.78 28.15 17.19
C ARG A 567 -6.03 29.17 16.09
N VAL A 568 -4.98 29.74 15.49
CA VAL A 568 -5.11 30.78 14.44
C VAL A 568 -5.93 30.31 13.24
N PHE A 569 -5.78 29.05 12.82
CA PHE A 569 -6.59 28.50 11.72
C PHE A 569 -8.04 28.21 12.11
N LEU A 570 -8.30 27.71 13.32
CA LEU A 570 -9.66 27.43 13.80
C LEU A 570 -10.43 28.69 14.22
N GLU A 571 -9.77 29.73 14.73
CA GLU A 571 -10.36 31.06 14.95
C GLU A 571 -10.86 31.64 13.61
N ARG A 572 -10.00 31.69 12.58
CA ARG A 572 -10.37 32.14 11.23
C ARG A 572 -11.47 31.29 10.56
N ALA A 573 -11.56 30.01 10.91
CA ALA A 573 -12.65 29.15 10.47
C ALA A 573 -13.96 29.50 11.19
N PHE A 574 -13.91 29.65 12.52
CA PHE A 574 -15.07 29.93 13.37
C PHE A 574 -15.64 31.33 13.15
N GLU A 575 -14.81 32.36 12.94
CA GLU A 575 -15.22 33.72 12.54
C GLU A 575 -16.15 33.70 11.31
N ARG A 576 -15.93 32.76 10.39
CA ARG A 576 -16.70 32.63 9.13
C ARG A 576 -17.73 31.50 9.14
N LYS A 577 -17.75 30.67 10.20
CA LYS A 577 -18.77 29.66 10.48
C LYS A 577 -19.18 29.69 11.97
N PRO A 578 -19.66 30.82 12.51
CA PRO A 578 -19.93 30.96 13.96
C PRO A 578 -21.10 30.09 14.45
N GLY A 579 -21.93 29.59 13.53
CA GLY A 579 -22.97 28.59 13.81
C GLY A 579 -22.51 27.13 13.65
N SER A 580 -21.23 26.87 13.36
CA SER A 580 -20.70 25.52 13.22
C SER A 580 -20.24 24.97 14.57
N GLU A 581 -21.04 24.05 15.10
CA GLU A 581 -20.75 23.32 16.33
C GLU A 581 -19.42 22.56 16.26
N GLU A 582 -19.10 21.99 15.09
CA GLU A 582 -17.90 21.21 14.86
C GLU A 582 -16.64 22.08 14.92
N THR A 583 -16.70 23.27 14.31
CA THR A 583 -15.61 24.25 14.34
C THR A 583 -15.42 24.80 15.74
N ALA A 584 -16.52 25.05 16.47
CA ALA A 584 -16.48 25.45 17.87
C ALA A 584 -15.88 24.35 18.78
N GLY A 585 -16.25 23.08 18.57
CA GLY A 585 -15.71 21.91 19.26
C GLY A 585 -14.21 21.75 19.03
N ASN A 586 -13.76 21.85 17.77
CA ASN A 586 -12.34 21.78 17.42
C ASN A 586 -11.55 22.95 18.02
N LEU A 587 -12.05 24.18 17.93
CA LEU A 587 -11.42 25.36 18.55
C LEU A 587 -11.35 25.26 20.09
N ALA A 588 -12.42 24.78 20.73
CA ALA A 588 -12.46 24.56 22.18
C ALA A 588 -11.44 23.51 22.65
N ARG A 589 -11.19 22.45 21.86
CA ARG A 589 -10.13 21.46 22.15
C ARG A 589 -8.74 22.10 22.11
N VAL A 590 -8.46 22.99 21.16
CA VAL A 590 -7.20 23.75 21.13
C VAL A 590 -7.07 24.64 22.36
N HIS A 591 -8.10 25.42 22.69
CA HIS A 591 -8.10 26.27 23.87
C HIS A 591 -7.90 25.48 25.17
N LEU A 592 -8.52 24.31 25.34
CA LEU A 592 -8.33 23.44 26.51
C LEU A 592 -6.93 22.83 26.61
N ALA A 593 -6.23 22.64 25.48
CA ALA A 593 -4.85 22.18 25.43
C ALA A 593 -3.85 23.33 25.68
N LEU A 594 -4.19 24.55 25.27
CA LEU A 594 -3.46 25.79 25.59
C LEU A 594 -3.73 26.30 27.03
N GLY A 595 -4.70 25.71 27.73
CA GLY A 595 -5.07 26.08 29.11
C GLY A 595 -6.15 27.16 29.24
N ASP A 596 -6.57 27.82 28.15
CA ASP A 596 -7.67 28.79 28.17
C ASP A 596 -9.05 28.10 28.15
N ALA A 597 -9.39 27.45 29.27
CA ALA A 597 -10.72 26.87 29.46
C ALA A 597 -11.85 27.92 29.37
N ALA A 598 -11.56 29.20 29.62
CA ALA A 598 -12.55 30.27 29.50
C ALA A 598 -12.93 30.54 28.03
N ALA A 599 -11.97 30.49 27.09
CA ALA A 599 -12.26 30.55 25.66
C ALA A 599 -13.06 29.33 25.19
N ALA A 600 -12.73 28.13 25.66
CA ALA A 600 -13.49 26.93 25.36
C ALA A 600 -14.96 27.05 25.82
N VAL A 601 -15.22 27.54 27.03
CA VAL A 601 -16.61 27.83 27.50
C VAL A 601 -17.28 28.88 26.62
N ARG A 602 -16.59 29.98 26.24
CA ARG A 602 -17.16 31.03 25.36
C ARG A 602 -17.57 30.48 24.00
N ALA A 603 -16.72 29.66 23.37
CA ALA A 603 -16.98 29.07 22.05
C ALA A 603 -18.15 28.07 22.07
N LEU A 604 -18.28 27.26 23.13
CA LEU A 604 -19.29 26.20 23.20
C LEU A 604 -20.64 26.62 23.80
N THR A 605 -20.70 27.72 24.56
CA THR A 605 -21.94 28.18 25.23
C THR A 605 -23.15 28.26 24.28
N PRO A 606 -23.07 28.81 23.05
CA PRO A 606 -24.21 28.89 22.12
C PRO A 606 -24.74 27.54 21.61
N PHE A 607 -24.01 26.44 21.84
CA PHE A 607 -24.40 25.10 21.40
C PHE A 607 -25.01 24.28 22.53
N VAL A 608 -24.52 24.44 23.77
CA VAL A 608 -24.92 23.64 24.93
C VAL A 608 -26.07 24.24 25.77
N GLU A 609 -26.73 25.30 25.30
CA GLU A 609 -27.88 25.92 25.97
C GLU A 609 -29.02 24.92 26.25
N PRO A 610 -29.86 25.11 27.30
CA PRO A 610 -30.93 24.17 27.66
C PRO A 610 -31.92 23.82 26.54
N ALA A 611 -32.18 24.77 25.62
CA ALA A 611 -33.09 24.58 24.49
C ALA A 611 -32.46 23.86 23.27
N ARG A 612 -31.19 23.41 23.38
CA ARG A 612 -30.45 22.73 22.31
C ARG A 612 -29.98 21.34 22.73
N THR A 613 -29.93 20.45 21.75
CA THR A 613 -29.29 19.13 21.86
C THR A 613 -27.95 19.20 21.12
N ALA A 614 -26.88 19.47 21.87
CA ALA A 614 -25.52 19.42 21.34
C ALA A 614 -25.02 17.97 21.23
N ARG A 615 -24.10 17.72 20.29
CA ARG A 615 -23.43 16.42 20.09
C ARG A 615 -22.78 15.93 21.39
N TYR A 616 -22.60 14.62 21.48
CA TYR A 616 -21.97 13.96 22.61
C TYR A 616 -20.59 14.57 22.96
N GLU A 617 -19.75 14.76 21.94
CA GLU A 617 -18.41 15.33 22.06
C GLU A 617 -18.47 16.78 22.54
N THR A 618 -19.39 17.58 21.99
CA THR A 618 -19.63 18.98 22.39
C THR A 618 -19.99 19.07 23.88
N CYS A 619 -20.88 18.20 24.36
CA CYS A 619 -21.25 18.11 25.77
C CYS A 619 -20.06 17.75 26.67
N VAL A 620 -19.24 16.75 26.27
CA VAL A 620 -18.03 16.34 26.98
C VAL A 620 -17.02 17.49 27.08
N ILE A 621 -16.66 18.11 25.96
CA ILE A 621 -15.67 19.19 25.88
C ILE A 621 -16.14 20.42 26.69
N ALA A 622 -17.42 20.75 26.62
CA ALA A 622 -18.00 21.87 27.38
C ALA A 622 -18.05 21.58 28.89
N ALA A 623 -18.36 20.34 29.31
CA ALA A 623 -18.34 19.96 30.73
C ALA A 623 -16.91 20.01 31.31
N GLU A 624 -15.92 19.50 30.59
CA GLU A 624 -14.50 19.65 30.97
C GLU A 624 -14.07 21.11 31.08
N ALA A 625 -14.49 21.96 30.14
CA ALA A 625 -14.20 23.39 30.15
C ALA A 625 -14.86 24.09 31.35
N LEU A 626 -16.12 23.80 31.64
CA LEU A 626 -16.86 24.31 32.80
C LEU A 626 -16.23 23.87 34.12
N LEU A 627 -15.72 22.64 34.21
CA LEU A 627 -14.95 22.16 35.38
C LEU A 627 -13.65 22.93 35.56
N LYS A 628 -12.86 23.10 34.50
CA LYS A 628 -11.59 23.85 34.55
C LYS A 628 -11.76 25.33 34.91
N VAL A 629 -12.90 25.97 34.61
CA VAL A 629 -13.22 27.34 35.06
C VAL A 629 -13.97 27.42 36.40
N GLY A 630 -14.06 26.32 37.14
CA GLY A 630 -14.66 26.32 38.48
C GLY A 630 -16.19 26.44 38.50
N GLN A 631 -16.89 25.96 37.46
CA GLN A 631 -18.36 25.97 37.36
C GLN A 631 -18.96 24.55 37.37
N PRO A 632 -18.68 23.73 38.40
CA PRO A 632 -19.03 22.30 38.41
C PRO A 632 -20.53 22.01 38.52
N ALA A 633 -21.35 22.99 38.93
CA ALA A 633 -22.81 22.88 38.92
C ALA A 633 -23.36 22.87 37.49
N ARG A 634 -22.99 23.86 36.68
CA ARG A 634 -23.34 23.95 35.25
C ARG A 634 -22.78 22.78 34.43
N ALA A 635 -21.59 22.30 34.79
CA ALA A 635 -21.02 21.08 34.22
C ALA A 635 -21.89 19.86 34.52
N GLY A 636 -22.32 19.68 35.78
CA GLY A 636 -23.24 18.61 36.18
C GLY A 636 -24.57 18.67 35.43
N GLU A 637 -25.23 19.82 35.39
CA GLU A 637 -26.48 20.03 34.65
C GLU A 637 -26.38 19.67 33.16
N LEU A 638 -25.23 19.96 32.53
CA LEU A 638 -24.97 19.59 31.14
C LEU A 638 -24.72 18.08 30.98
N VAL A 639 -24.00 17.46 31.90
CA VAL A 639 -23.74 16.01 31.89
C VAL A 639 -25.02 15.23 32.17
N ASP A 640 -25.86 15.66 33.12
CA ASP A 640 -27.17 15.04 33.40
C ASP A 640 -28.08 15.08 32.17
N ARG A 641 -28.11 16.21 31.44
CA ARG A 641 -28.80 16.32 30.13
C ARG A 641 -28.21 15.39 29.07
N ALA A 642 -26.88 15.29 29.00
CA ALA A 642 -26.20 14.39 28.07
C ALA A 642 -26.49 12.91 28.38
N VAL A 643 -26.55 12.52 29.66
CA VAL A 643 -26.95 11.18 30.11
C VAL A 643 -28.42 10.90 29.77
N ALA A 644 -29.31 11.88 29.93
CA ALA A 644 -30.73 11.74 29.60
C ALA A 644 -30.98 11.56 28.09
N HIS A 645 -30.09 12.06 27.22
CA HIS A 645 -30.23 11.93 25.76
C HIS A 645 -29.40 10.79 25.14
N TYR A 646 -28.13 10.64 25.53
CA TYR A 646 -27.20 9.64 24.99
C TYR A 646 -27.12 8.35 25.82
N GLY A 647 -27.81 8.29 26.96
CA GLY A 647 -27.78 7.16 27.89
C GLY A 647 -26.56 7.15 28.82
N VAL A 648 -26.64 6.30 29.84
CA VAL A 648 -25.59 6.15 30.86
C VAL A 648 -24.37 5.43 30.26
N ASN A 649 -23.21 6.08 30.25
CA ASN A 649 -21.93 5.51 29.84
C ASN A 649 -20.79 5.93 30.78
N ALA A 650 -19.70 5.17 30.80
CA ALA A 650 -18.58 5.37 31.73
C ALA A 650 -17.96 6.77 31.66
N SER A 651 -17.83 7.35 30.46
CA SER A 651 -17.26 8.69 30.26
C SER A 651 -18.13 9.80 30.89
N LEU A 652 -19.44 9.80 30.65
CA LEU A 652 -20.35 10.74 31.31
C LEU A 652 -20.42 10.52 32.83
N MET A 653 -20.37 9.26 33.30
CA MET A 653 -20.31 8.95 34.73
C MET A 653 -19.01 9.43 35.40
N ASN A 654 -17.87 9.41 34.69
CA ASN A 654 -16.62 10.01 35.16
C ASN A 654 -16.74 11.52 35.29
N LEU A 655 -17.25 12.21 34.26
CA LEU A 655 -17.47 13.66 34.28
C LEU A 655 -18.44 14.06 35.40
N LEU A 656 -19.53 13.33 35.58
CA LEU A 656 -20.50 13.58 36.64
C LEU A 656 -19.88 13.37 38.03
N GLY A 657 -19.05 12.34 38.20
CA GLY A 657 -18.29 12.10 39.41
C GLY A 657 -17.31 13.24 39.73
N ASP A 658 -16.61 13.77 38.73
CA ASP A 658 -15.74 14.95 38.89
C ASP A 658 -16.54 16.23 39.16
N CYS A 659 -17.74 16.40 38.58
CA CYS A 659 -18.66 17.49 38.89
C CYS A 659 -19.10 17.45 40.36
N TYR A 660 -19.52 16.29 40.86
CA TYR A 660 -19.91 16.14 42.26
C TYR A 660 -18.71 16.30 43.21
N LEU A 661 -17.53 15.77 42.86
CA LEU A 661 -16.32 15.94 43.66
C LEU A 661 -15.92 17.42 43.79
N ALA A 662 -15.98 18.18 42.69
CA ALA A 662 -15.72 19.61 42.68
C ALA A 662 -16.83 20.44 43.39
N GLN A 663 -18.04 19.89 43.57
CA GLN A 663 -19.10 20.44 44.43
C GLN A 663 -18.97 20.01 45.91
N GLY A 664 -17.97 19.19 46.27
CA GLY A 664 -17.83 18.60 47.62
C GLY A 664 -18.78 17.43 47.91
N LYS A 665 -19.66 17.09 46.97
CA LYS A 665 -20.68 16.01 47.00
C LYS A 665 -20.04 14.63 46.91
N THR A 666 -19.34 14.27 47.98
CA THR A 666 -18.40 13.15 48.01
C THR A 666 -19.09 11.78 47.99
N GLY A 667 -20.37 11.68 48.41
CA GLY A 667 -21.12 10.43 48.32
C GLY A 667 -21.56 10.16 46.88
N GLU A 668 -22.12 11.19 46.25
CA GLU A 668 -22.62 11.19 44.89
C GLU A 668 -21.48 10.99 43.88
N ALA A 669 -20.32 11.62 44.12
CA ALA A 669 -19.09 11.40 43.34
C ALA A 669 -18.66 9.92 43.36
N LEU A 670 -18.62 9.30 44.54
CA LEU A 670 -18.28 7.89 44.69
C LEU A 670 -19.31 6.97 44.01
N ALA A 671 -20.60 7.31 44.05
CA ALA A 671 -21.64 6.56 43.34
C ALA A 671 -21.50 6.65 41.81
N ALA A 672 -21.20 7.83 41.27
CA ALA A 672 -20.96 8.03 39.84
C ALA A 672 -19.70 7.28 39.36
N PHE A 673 -18.59 7.37 40.08
CA PHE A 673 -17.38 6.60 39.74
C PHE A 673 -17.58 5.09 39.88
N ALA A 674 -18.34 4.62 40.87
CA ALA A 674 -18.71 3.21 40.99
C ALA A 674 -19.53 2.77 39.76
N LYS A 675 -20.52 3.57 39.32
CA LYS A 675 -21.31 3.25 38.14
C LYS A 675 -20.49 3.27 36.84
N SER A 676 -19.49 4.14 36.75
CA SER A 676 -18.51 4.10 35.67
C SER A 676 -17.72 2.79 35.64
N LEU A 677 -17.24 2.33 36.80
CA LEU A 677 -16.47 1.09 36.95
C LEU A 677 -17.32 -0.19 36.73
N GLU A 678 -18.63 -0.15 36.96
CA GLU A 678 -19.55 -1.22 36.53
C GLU A 678 -19.65 -1.30 35.00
N LEU A 679 -19.68 -0.16 34.31
CA LEU A 679 -19.88 -0.08 32.86
C LEU A 679 -18.59 -0.30 32.05
N SER A 680 -17.44 0.10 32.62
CA SER A 680 -16.11 -0.24 32.10
C SER A 680 -15.17 -0.50 33.28
N PRO A 681 -14.87 -1.77 33.61
CA PRO A 681 -14.00 -2.10 34.73
C PRO A 681 -12.56 -1.62 34.56
N ASP A 682 -12.05 -1.52 33.33
CA ASP A 682 -10.64 -1.22 33.04
C ASP A 682 -10.37 0.30 33.00
N GLN A 683 -10.44 0.92 34.17
CA GLN A 683 -10.20 2.35 34.36
C GLN A 683 -9.31 2.60 35.59
N PRO A 684 -8.00 2.29 35.53
CA PRO A 684 -7.10 2.38 36.69
C PRO A 684 -7.10 3.76 37.34
N ALA A 685 -7.03 4.84 36.55
CA ALA A 685 -7.07 6.22 37.07
C ALA A 685 -8.36 6.56 37.84
N ILE A 686 -9.50 5.92 37.52
CA ILE A 686 -10.76 6.10 38.25
C ILE A 686 -10.76 5.28 39.55
N ARG A 687 -10.18 4.06 39.54
CA ARG A 687 -9.97 3.27 40.75
C ARG A 687 -9.06 4.02 41.75
N ASP A 688 -7.94 4.57 41.27
CA ASP A 688 -7.00 5.34 42.09
C ASP A 688 -7.66 6.61 42.66
N LYS A 689 -8.46 7.31 41.85
CA LYS A 689 -9.25 8.47 42.29
C LYS A 689 -10.25 8.08 43.40
N VAL A 690 -10.98 6.98 43.22
CA VAL A 690 -11.94 6.45 44.21
C VAL A 690 -11.24 6.08 45.52
N GLU A 691 -10.10 5.38 45.47
CA GLU A 691 -9.34 5.03 46.67
C GLU A 691 -8.72 6.25 47.36
N ALA A 692 -8.25 7.25 46.60
CA ALA A 692 -7.77 8.52 47.15
C ALA A 692 -8.88 9.33 47.83
N ILE A 693 -10.12 9.25 47.35
CA ILE A 693 -11.29 9.86 48.00
C ILE A 693 -11.65 9.11 49.28
N LYS A 694 -11.69 7.77 49.26
CA LYS A 694 -11.97 6.95 50.45
C LYS A 694 -10.96 7.19 51.58
N LYS A 695 -9.67 7.30 51.25
CA LYS A 695 -8.57 7.56 52.22
C LYS A 695 -8.53 8.99 52.77
N ARG A 696 -9.48 9.86 52.40
CA ARG A 696 -9.65 11.23 52.91
C ARG A 696 -10.92 11.39 53.76
N LYS A 697 -11.63 10.29 54.05
CA LYS A 697 -12.65 10.18 55.08
C LYS A 697 -12.08 9.46 56.31
#